data_AF-A0A1G9CBG7-F1
#
_entry.id   AF-A0A1G9CBG7-F1
#
_cell.length_a   1.000
_cell.length_b   1.000
_cell.length_c   1.000
_cell.angle_alpha   90.00
_cell.angle_beta   90.00
_cell.angle_gamma   90.00
#
_symmetry.space_group_name_H-M   'P 1'
#
loop_
_entity.id
_entity.type
_entity.pdbx_description
1 polymer ?
#
loop_
_entity_poly.entity_id
_entity_poly.type
_entity_poly.pdbx_seq_one_letter_code
_entity_poly.pdbx_strand_id
1 'polypeptide(L)'
;MAQGDDTETGTTDWGLTKAYLQSDPTKWNSLSWITARSLVDSVNDILGRGTQGLVENLRAHWTKNDEDLTIRRPGVSRFLVIGDTGEQDPSQYVVAPALARAAAERVDRHGRVEQRQAGFVLVLSDVIYPSGNVNDYVDGFYKPYRANRVQGLRAPVDVRDRFALPESVPIYAIPGNHDWYDGLYGFAHQFLYAANEPPTWPSDLLAPSFDDTLGPRRLIRDRFGRSMWRTPSEPAGTTAPARWGEPADEGRPAQEARLQPGPYFVIETEHVDLVCIDTGIDGMIDGPQFDWLSSLRGEIPKILMTGKPLLVNGERHKRDVSGRPGKTVYDVVAETKRRYVATLGGDTHNFQLYDPQSEGSSRDGLWHFVSGGGGAYTHATHPIRTAAADARADLRFRPTKLFPRSAESLSYFAQQLVPSIWRLLLTVVLFGAGVALGPWLAGAGGVAIAAMMVLMLLHQLPQRPGRSRFVRRLLVCLEALVIGVLASLFLHQYLPDASGALLALYGSCTLWICLNAWCMRWSRWWSPVETVSRWHHVAFGCVLAALVVLALVPWALAGRGSDDGRTVPWLLVVAVGIYAIVGIVGWRRRIVTTVNGARAASWLERSVAWAVLAQAAVVFGEMLRVLSGEGRTLLFFSGLLGLVPLAVIAVVVLAALLAPDLLTRHLRDDPVRRAQAWLSWRRWMVQPLVFLAAPVTLVLWAWAAGALDSDWMRAAFALPTLITVTAIGLLVIDWVRREHELLYAPLMIVAVLALGGFLLGAAEPGLLDVLGFEDPGRLADDLRTWWPAVAVGGALFTVVAVGAAVLLAHLVFVGAYLLIADPKAWVSPRYRPGGPTPFDFISEADATSIIEAEQEEMGGEPAVVEGVDRRTRRRAQIAFPGLNPPFGPIQRFVSEIYSLDEPPFFKHFLEFETSPTEVVVNIHRVRGDQPVEIEEVARISLTDMAPHVTDRSQPRETRTSDM
;
A
#
# COMPACT_ATOMS: atom_id res chain seq x y z
N MET A 1 -3.36 -10.65 -23.86
CA MET A 1 -2.24 -10.33 -24.76
C MET A 1 -1.25 -9.52 -23.93
N ALA A 2 0.05 -9.79 -23.89
CA ALA A 2 0.86 -10.57 -24.81
C ALA A 2 2.04 -11.29 -24.10
N GLN A 3 2.03 -12.61 -23.99
CA GLN A 3 3.28 -13.29 -24.30
C GLN A 3 3.36 -13.19 -25.82
N GLY A 4 3.88 -12.05 -26.29
CA GLY A 4 4.21 -11.91 -27.70
C GLY A 4 5.32 -12.89 -28.01
N ASP A 5 5.49 -13.21 -29.27
CA ASP A 5 6.80 -13.61 -29.75
C ASP A 5 7.79 -12.51 -29.32
N ASP A 6 8.52 -12.76 -28.23
CA ASP A 6 9.46 -11.84 -27.60
C ASP A 6 10.77 -11.75 -28.41
N THR A 7 10.83 -12.36 -29.60
CA THR A 7 12.02 -12.44 -30.44
C THR A 7 12.44 -11.10 -31.06
N GLU A 8 11.62 -10.05 -30.97
CA GLU A 8 11.93 -8.73 -31.55
C GLU A 8 12.13 -7.59 -30.53
N THR A 9 11.82 -7.73 -29.22
CA THR A 9 11.80 -6.56 -28.30
C THR A 9 12.42 -6.75 -26.92
N GLY A 10 12.97 -7.92 -26.57
CA GLY A 10 13.63 -8.12 -25.27
C GLY A 10 15.13 -7.85 -25.35
N THR A 11 15.72 -7.20 -24.33
CA THR A 11 17.17 -7.32 -24.13
C THR A 11 17.53 -8.75 -23.75
N THR A 12 18.81 -9.10 -23.89
CA THR A 12 19.36 -10.35 -23.36
C THR A 12 19.04 -10.54 -21.87
N ASP A 13 18.97 -9.46 -21.09
CA ASP A 13 18.72 -9.53 -19.64
C ASP A 13 17.30 -9.98 -19.31
N TRP A 14 16.30 -9.48 -20.05
CA TRP A 14 14.92 -9.94 -19.86
C TRP A 14 14.75 -11.40 -20.27
N GLY A 15 15.34 -11.81 -21.39
CA GLY A 15 15.34 -13.20 -21.83
C GLY A 15 15.97 -14.15 -20.79
N LEU A 16 17.12 -13.77 -20.23
CA LEU A 16 17.80 -14.51 -19.16
C LEU A 16 16.95 -14.56 -17.88
N THR A 17 16.35 -13.45 -17.48
CA THR A 17 15.48 -13.36 -16.30
C THR A 17 14.30 -14.31 -16.41
N LYS A 18 13.62 -14.31 -17.55
CA LYS A 18 12.49 -15.19 -17.83
C LYS A 18 12.92 -16.66 -17.80
N ALA A 19 14.04 -17.00 -18.43
CA ALA A 19 14.57 -18.37 -18.45
C ALA A 19 14.94 -18.87 -17.03
N TYR A 20 15.54 -17.99 -16.21
CA TYR A 20 15.89 -18.31 -14.84
C TYR A 20 14.64 -18.55 -13.98
N LEU A 21 13.68 -17.62 -13.96
CA LEU A 21 12.45 -17.74 -13.18
C LEU A 21 11.54 -18.89 -13.64
N GLN A 22 11.60 -19.28 -14.91
CA GLN A 22 10.91 -20.48 -15.40
C GLN A 22 11.55 -21.78 -14.88
N SER A 23 12.87 -21.80 -14.72
CA SER A 23 13.61 -22.97 -14.24
C SER A 23 13.52 -23.12 -12.73
N ASP A 24 13.66 -22.00 -12.02
CA ASP A 24 13.69 -21.91 -10.56
C ASP A 24 12.72 -20.82 -10.08
N PRO A 25 11.41 -21.09 -10.03
CA PRO A 25 10.43 -20.11 -9.57
C PRO A 25 10.69 -19.69 -8.12
N THR A 26 10.30 -18.47 -7.80
CA THR A 26 10.37 -17.91 -6.44
C THR A 26 9.05 -18.08 -5.70
N LYS A 27 9.09 -17.98 -4.37
CA LYS A 27 7.92 -18.00 -3.48
C LYS A 27 6.82 -17.05 -3.93
N TRP A 28 7.19 -15.86 -4.39
CA TRP A 28 6.25 -14.80 -4.74
C TRP A 28 5.97 -14.76 -6.24
N ASN A 29 6.97 -14.93 -7.12
CA ASN A 29 6.93 -14.92 -8.60
C ASN A 29 6.22 -13.73 -9.30
N SER A 30 5.25 -13.11 -8.63
CA SER A 30 4.42 -11.95 -8.93
C SER A 30 3.88 -11.49 -7.57
N LEU A 31 4.63 -10.64 -6.87
CA LEU A 31 4.21 -10.15 -5.55
C LEU A 31 3.07 -9.15 -5.72
N SER A 32 2.02 -9.31 -4.91
CA SER A 32 0.95 -8.32 -4.82
C SER A 32 0.69 -7.93 -3.38
N TRP A 33 0.85 -6.64 -3.11
CA TRP A 33 0.74 -5.99 -1.81
C TRP A 33 -0.67 -6.01 -1.21
N ILE A 34 -1.68 -6.28 -2.03
CA ILE A 34 -3.09 -6.34 -1.61
C ILE A 34 -3.57 -7.79 -1.38
N THR A 35 -2.70 -8.79 -1.53
CA THR A 35 -3.08 -10.18 -1.27
C THR A 35 -3.11 -10.48 0.21
N ALA A 36 -4.00 -11.38 0.64
CA ALA A 36 -4.13 -11.78 2.04
C ALA A 36 -2.80 -12.25 2.64
N ARG A 37 -2.00 -13.01 1.87
CA ARG A 37 -0.70 -13.53 2.33
C ARG A 37 0.28 -12.40 2.64
N SER A 38 0.45 -11.44 1.73
CA SER A 38 1.35 -10.30 1.96
C SER A 38 0.88 -9.44 3.14
N LEU A 39 -0.43 -9.20 3.27
CA LEU A 39 -1.01 -8.43 4.38
C LEU A 39 -0.81 -9.12 5.74
N VAL A 40 -0.93 -10.45 5.79
CA VAL A 40 -0.68 -11.24 7.01
C VAL A 40 0.81 -11.25 7.36
N ASP A 41 1.69 -11.46 6.37
CA ASP A 41 3.14 -11.48 6.59
C ASP A 41 3.65 -10.12 7.09
N SER A 42 3.06 -9.02 6.61
CA SER A 42 3.39 -7.63 7.00
C SER A 42 2.54 -7.07 8.15
N VAL A 43 1.76 -7.89 8.87
CA VAL A 43 0.84 -7.40 9.94
C VAL A 43 1.54 -6.58 11.02
N ASN A 44 2.82 -6.87 11.28
CA ASN A 44 3.64 -6.16 12.25
C ASN A 44 3.93 -4.71 11.86
N ASP A 45 3.74 -4.30 10.60
CA ASP A 45 3.74 -2.88 10.22
C ASP A 45 2.71 -2.08 11.03
N ILE A 46 1.48 -2.60 11.08
CA ILE A 46 0.36 -1.97 11.76
C ILE A 46 0.52 -2.10 13.26
N LEU A 47 0.96 -3.27 13.74
CA LEU A 47 1.12 -3.54 15.17
C LEU A 47 2.28 -2.73 15.77
N GLY A 48 3.38 -2.58 15.04
CA GLY A 48 4.59 -1.87 15.47
C GLY A 48 4.45 -0.36 15.52
N ARG A 49 3.58 0.22 14.69
CA ARG A 49 3.10 1.62 14.78
C ARG A 49 2.28 1.83 16.04
N GLY A 50 2.87 1.62 17.22
CA GLY A 50 2.15 1.63 18.49
C GLY A 50 2.71 0.89 19.66
N THR A 51 3.67 0.00 19.45
CA THR A 51 4.43 -0.61 20.53
C THR A 51 5.49 0.36 21.02
N GLN A 52 5.38 0.81 22.27
CA GLN A 52 6.31 1.79 22.81
C GLN A 52 7.66 1.11 23.09
N GLY A 53 8.72 1.59 22.46
CA GLY A 53 10.09 1.15 22.74
C GLY A 53 10.45 -0.24 22.20
N LEU A 54 9.54 -0.97 21.55
CA LEU A 54 9.82 -2.35 21.11
C LEU A 54 10.88 -2.40 20.01
N VAL A 55 10.70 -1.60 18.96
CA VAL A 55 11.65 -1.52 17.84
C VAL A 55 13.00 -1.01 18.36
N GLU A 56 12.99 -0.02 19.25
CA GLU A 56 14.20 0.53 19.87
C GLU A 56 14.94 -0.52 20.72
N ASN A 57 14.23 -1.28 21.55
CA ASN A 57 14.82 -2.33 22.37
C ASN A 57 15.37 -3.48 21.51
N LEU A 58 14.65 -3.87 20.46
CA LEU A 58 15.13 -4.87 19.50
C LEU A 58 16.38 -4.36 18.77
N ARG A 59 16.41 -3.09 18.36
CA ARG A 59 17.58 -2.50 17.70
C ARG A 59 18.79 -2.52 18.63
N ALA A 60 18.60 -2.10 19.88
CA ALA A 60 19.65 -2.15 20.89
C ALA A 60 20.11 -3.59 21.19
N HIS A 61 19.26 -4.61 21.04
CA HIS A 61 19.65 -6.01 21.14
C HIS A 61 20.49 -6.47 19.94
N TRP A 62 20.12 -6.06 18.73
CA TRP A 62 20.84 -6.42 17.51
C TRP A 62 22.15 -5.65 17.34
N THR A 63 22.30 -4.49 17.95
CA THR A 63 23.55 -3.73 18.01
C THR A 63 24.39 -4.13 19.22
N LYS A 64 25.54 -4.75 18.99
CA LYS A 64 26.48 -5.08 20.07
C LYS A 64 27.30 -3.84 20.43
N ASN A 65 27.13 -3.32 21.66
CA ASN A 65 27.70 -2.03 22.10
C ASN A 65 29.23 -2.03 22.29
N ASP A 66 29.85 -3.21 22.32
CA ASP A 66 31.28 -3.44 22.55
C ASP A 66 32.10 -3.54 21.27
N GLU A 67 31.45 -3.51 20.10
CA GLU A 67 32.12 -3.66 18.81
C GLU A 67 32.26 -2.33 18.06
N ASP A 68 33.35 -2.21 17.30
CA ASP A 68 33.57 -1.07 16.41
C ASP A 68 32.56 -1.12 15.26
N LEU A 69 31.65 -0.14 15.21
CA LEU A 69 30.65 0.03 14.16
C LEU A 69 31.24 0.58 12.85
N THR A 70 32.50 0.26 12.56
CA THR A 70 33.28 0.80 11.44
C THR A 70 33.80 -0.33 10.55
N ILE A 71 33.41 -0.29 9.27
CA ILE A 71 33.94 -1.16 8.22
C ILE A 71 35.02 -0.37 7.47
N ARG A 72 36.28 -0.79 7.62
CA ARG A 72 37.41 -0.11 6.97
C ARG A 72 37.64 -0.68 5.58
N ARG A 73 37.57 0.17 4.56
CA ARG A 73 37.85 -0.16 3.15
C ARG A 73 38.79 0.89 2.53
N PRO A 74 40.02 1.05 3.09
CA PRO A 74 40.99 1.98 2.54
C PRO A 74 41.36 1.59 1.10
N GLY A 75 41.48 2.57 0.21
CA GLY A 75 41.78 2.34 -1.22
C GLY A 75 40.56 1.97 -2.07
N VAL A 76 39.35 1.88 -1.48
CA VAL A 76 38.12 1.79 -2.27
C VAL A 76 37.69 3.19 -2.67
N SER A 77 37.75 3.45 -3.97
CA SER A 77 37.27 4.69 -4.60
C SER A 77 36.04 4.49 -5.49
N ARG A 78 35.61 3.24 -5.71
CA ARG A 78 34.43 2.88 -6.53
C ARG A 78 33.53 1.88 -5.82
N PHE A 79 32.23 2.17 -5.73
CA PHE A 79 31.23 1.28 -5.13
C PHE A 79 29.84 1.46 -5.75
N LEU A 80 28.97 0.47 -5.56
CA LEU A 80 27.59 0.48 -6.09
C LEU A 80 26.57 0.55 -4.95
N VAL A 81 25.44 1.22 -5.19
CA VAL A 81 24.31 1.32 -4.25
C VAL A 81 23.02 0.94 -4.96
N ILE A 82 22.22 0.05 -4.36
CA ILE A 82 20.93 -0.39 -4.89
C ILE A 82 19.90 -0.40 -3.77
N GLY A 83 18.76 0.28 -3.91
CA GLY A 83 17.76 0.34 -2.84
C GLY A 83 16.51 -0.48 -3.07
N ASP A 84 15.85 -0.85 -1.97
CA ASP A 84 14.53 -1.50 -1.93
C ASP A 84 14.46 -2.73 -2.86
N THR A 85 15.34 -3.67 -2.54
CA THR A 85 15.46 -4.96 -3.25
C THR A 85 14.51 -6.00 -2.67
N GLY A 86 14.51 -7.22 -3.18
CA GLY A 86 13.87 -8.34 -2.47
C GLY A 86 12.39 -8.55 -2.72
N GLU A 87 11.81 -7.96 -3.77
CA GLU A 87 10.41 -8.22 -4.18
C GLU A 87 10.22 -9.66 -4.70
N GLN A 88 11.33 -10.34 -5.05
CA GLN A 88 11.37 -11.74 -5.48
C GLN A 88 10.61 -12.02 -6.78
N ASP A 89 10.37 -11.00 -7.58
CA ASP A 89 9.63 -11.07 -8.82
C ASP A 89 10.51 -10.65 -10.02
N PRO A 90 9.99 -10.70 -11.26
CA PRO A 90 10.76 -10.34 -12.44
C PRO A 90 11.32 -8.91 -12.40
N SER A 91 10.69 -8.01 -11.66
CA SER A 91 11.07 -6.61 -11.57
C SER A 91 12.35 -6.40 -10.73
N GLN A 92 12.65 -7.31 -9.80
CA GLN A 92 13.96 -7.40 -9.15
C GLN A 92 14.97 -8.15 -10.02
N TYR A 93 14.60 -9.32 -10.54
CA TYR A 93 15.56 -10.20 -11.23
C TYR A 93 16.13 -9.59 -12.51
N VAL A 94 15.38 -8.71 -13.19
CA VAL A 94 15.87 -8.00 -14.38
C VAL A 94 17.06 -7.08 -14.09
N VAL A 95 17.21 -6.62 -12.83
CA VAL A 95 18.29 -5.71 -12.41
C VAL A 95 19.58 -6.47 -12.11
N ALA A 96 19.48 -7.71 -11.64
CA ALA A 96 20.62 -8.50 -11.17
C ALA A 96 21.73 -8.69 -12.22
N PRO A 97 21.44 -9.05 -13.49
CA PRO A 97 22.48 -9.17 -14.52
C PRO A 97 23.21 -7.85 -14.82
N ALA A 98 22.48 -6.74 -14.80
CA ALA A 98 23.05 -5.42 -15.00
C ALA A 98 23.97 -5.03 -13.85
N LEU A 99 23.54 -5.28 -12.61
CA LEU A 99 24.32 -5.05 -11.40
C LEU A 99 25.60 -5.90 -11.37
N ALA A 100 25.49 -7.19 -11.69
CA ALA A 100 26.64 -8.10 -11.76
C ALA A 100 27.70 -7.62 -12.78
N ARG A 101 27.26 -7.19 -13.97
CA ARG A 101 28.15 -6.63 -15.00
C ARG A 101 28.73 -5.26 -14.65
N ALA A 102 28.08 -4.48 -13.79
CA ALA A 102 28.62 -3.22 -13.29
C ALA A 102 29.63 -3.46 -12.17
N ALA A 103 29.42 -4.47 -11.33
CA ALA A 103 30.34 -4.81 -10.24
C ALA A 103 31.66 -5.43 -10.74
N ALA A 104 31.63 -6.20 -11.82
CA ALA A 104 32.79 -6.89 -12.39
C ALA A 104 33.86 -5.94 -12.98
N GLU A 105 35.11 -6.40 -13.02
CA GLU A 105 36.18 -5.74 -13.77
C GLU A 105 35.90 -5.80 -15.28
N ARG A 106 36.16 -4.69 -15.98
CA ARG A 106 36.11 -4.64 -17.44
C ARG A 106 37.51 -4.43 -17.99
N VAL A 107 37.84 -5.24 -18.97
CA VAL A 107 39.09 -5.16 -19.72
C VAL A 107 38.80 -4.85 -21.19
N ASP A 108 39.66 -4.03 -21.79
CA ASP A 108 39.58 -3.72 -23.21
C ASP A 108 39.98 -4.93 -24.08
N ARG A 109 39.88 -4.78 -25.41
CA ARG A 109 40.27 -5.83 -26.36
C ARG A 109 41.76 -6.21 -26.32
N HIS A 110 42.59 -5.43 -25.63
CA HIS A 110 44.02 -5.64 -25.45
C HIS A 110 44.36 -6.14 -24.04
N GLY A 111 43.36 -6.48 -23.22
CA GLY A 111 43.54 -6.98 -21.86
C GLY A 111 43.93 -5.91 -20.85
N ARG A 112 43.76 -4.61 -21.15
CA ARG A 112 43.98 -3.52 -20.19
C ARG A 112 42.71 -3.27 -19.40
N VAL A 113 42.84 -3.05 -18.10
CA VAL A 113 41.70 -2.70 -17.24
C VAL A 113 41.11 -1.35 -17.69
N GLU A 114 39.91 -1.39 -18.22
CA GLU A 114 39.10 -0.24 -18.61
C GLU A 114 38.31 0.29 -17.41
N GLN A 115 37.80 -0.62 -16.57
CA GLN A 115 37.10 -0.30 -15.33
C GLN A 115 37.44 -1.33 -14.26
N ARG A 116 37.95 -0.87 -13.11
CA ARG A 116 38.25 -1.76 -11.98
C ARG A 116 36.97 -2.32 -11.36
N GLN A 117 37.08 -3.52 -10.78
CA GLN A 117 35.99 -4.12 -9.99
C GLN A 117 35.48 -3.16 -8.90
N ALA A 118 34.18 -3.18 -8.60
CA ALA A 118 33.61 -2.43 -7.50
C ALA A 118 34.16 -2.94 -6.14
N GLY A 119 34.40 -2.04 -5.19
CA GLY A 119 34.90 -2.42 -3.86
C GLY A 119 33.85 -3.11 -3.00
N PHE A 120 32.57 -2.77 -3.17
CA PHE A 120 31.42 -3.41 -2.53
C PHE A 120 30.11 -2.98 -3.22
N VAL A 121 29.02 -3.68 -2.89
CA VAL A 121 27.65 -3.24 -3.15
C VAL A 121 26.98 -2.93 -1.81
N LEU A 122 26.28 -1.80 -1.72
CA LEU A 122 25.45 -1.43 -0.57
C LEU A 122 23.96 -1.52 -0.95
N VAL A 123 23.22 -2.37 -0.25
CA VAL A 123 21.75 -2.40 -0.34
C VAL A 123 21.16 -1.33 0.58
N LEU A 124 20.40 -0.39 0.02
CA LEU A 124 19.85 0.76 0.72
C LEU A 124 18.36 0.55 1.01
N SER A 125 18.01 0.24 2.27
CA SER A 125 16.62 -0.04 2.69
C SER A 125 16.07 -1.34 2.11
N ASP A 126 15.02 -1.84 2.79
CA ASP A 126 14.17 -2.98 2.45
C ASP A 126 14.88 -4.07 1.64
N VAL A 127 15.67 -4.90 2.33
CA VAL A 127 16.43 -5.96 1.68
C VAL A 127 15.49 -7.07 1.22
N ILE A 128 14.49 -7.41 2.02
CA ILE A 128 13.56 -8.52 1.78
C ILE A 128 12.11 -8.12 2.00
N TYR A 129 11.30 -8.29 0.95
CA TYR A 129 9.85 -8.18 1.00
C TYR A 129 9.16 -9.53 1.19
N PRO A 130 7.91 -9.55 1.69
CA PRO A 130 7.15 -8.40 2.18
C PRO A 130 7.44 -8.05 3.65
N SER A 131 8.21 -8.88 4.38
CA SER A 131 8.30 -8.82 5.84
C SER A 131 9.66 -9.13 6.47
N GLY A 132 10.74 -9.20 5.68
CA GLY A 132 12.07 -9.52 6.23
C GLY A 132 12.21 -10.97 6.72
N ASN A 133 11.35 -11.87 6.24
CA ASN A 133 11.35 -13.26 6.68
C ASN A 133 12.68 -13.94 6.34
N VAL A 134 13.27 -14.64 7.31
CA VAL A 134 14.57 -15.30 7.17
C VAL A 134 14.61 -16.29 5.98
N ASN A 135 13.50 -16.94 5.67
CA ASN A 135 13.42 -17.93 4.58
C ASN A 135 13.30 -17.29 3.20
N ASP A 136 12.90 -16.01 3.13
CA ASP A 136 12.72 -15.29 1.87
C ASP A 136 14.06 -14.76 1.31
N TYR A 137 15.14 -14.79 2.10
CA TYR A 137 16.50 -14.45 1.64
C TYR A 137 16.99 -15.35 0.51
N VAL A 138 16.58 -16.62 0.46
CA VAL A 138 16.99 -17.53 -0.63
C VAL A 138 16.55 -16.97 -1.98
N ASP A 139 15.27 -16.60 -2.09
CA ASP A 139 14.68 -16.12 -3.33
C ASP A 139 14.95 -14.63 -3.56
N GLY A 140 15.03 -13.83 -2.51
CA GLY A 140 15.12 -12.37 -2.57
C GLY A 140 16.54 -11.81 -2.54
N PHE A 141 17.52 -12.59 -2.09
CA PHE A 141 18.91 -12.14 -1.98
C PHE A 141 19.88 -13.09 -2.68
N TYR A 142 19.83 -14.39 -2.37
CA TYR A 142 20.83 -15.33 -2.89
C TYR A 142 20.64 -15.69 -4.36
N LYS A 143 19.44 -16.10 -4.78
CA LYS A 143 19.17 -16.39 -6.20
C LYS A 143 19.48 -15.20 -7.12
N PRO A 144 19.14 -13.93 -6.81
CA PRO A 144 19.45 -12.81 -7.70
C PRO A 144 20.90 -12.32 -7.63
N TYR A 145 21.59 -12.44 -6.49
CA TYR A 145 22.93 -11.81 -6.34
C TYR A 145 24.08 -12.79 -6.10
N ARG A 146 23.78 -14.04 -5.73
CA ARG A 146 24.73 -15.11 -5.35
C ARG A 146 24.30 -16.48 -5.88
N ALA A 147 23.72 -16.52 -7.09
CA ALA A 147 23.18 -17.75 -7.69
C ALA A 147 24.21 -18.89 -7.76
N ASN A 148 25.49 -18.55 -7.95
CA ASN A 148 26.64 -19.46 -7.96
C ASN A 148 26.84 -20.21 -6.63
N ARG A 149 26.23 -19.75 -5.53
CA ARG A 149 26.34 -20.34 -4.19
C ARG A 149 25.07 -21.06 -3.74
N VAL A 150 24.01 -21.10 -4.56
CA VAL A 150 22.76 -21.80 -4.24
C VAL A 150 22.79 -23.22 -4.81
N GLN A 151 22.68 -24.21 -3.93
CA GLN A 151 22.65 -25.62 -4.33
C GLN A 151 21.26 -26.02 -4.83
N GLY A 152 21.20 -26.97 -5.77
CA GLY A 152 19.95 -27.55 -6.25
C GLY A 152 19.14 -26.70 -7.24
N LEU A 153 19.68 -25.56 -7.70
CA LEU A 153 19.06 -24.78 -8.78
C LEU A 153 19.07 -25.57 -10.10
N ARG A 154 17.95 -25.49 -10.82
CA ARG A 154 17.72 -26.17 -12.11
C ARG A 154 18.22 -25.36 -13.30
N ALA A 155 18.31 -24.04 -13.17
CA ALA A 155 18.78 -23.16 -14.23
C ALA A 155 20.20 -23.52 -14.68
N PRO A 156 20.51 -23.40 -15.98
CA PRO A 156 21.86 -23.63 -16.49
C PRO A 156 22.91 -22.75 -15.78
N VAL A 157 24.14 -23.27 -15.64
CA VAL A 157 25.25 -22.55 -14.96
C VAL A 157 25.54 -21.21 -15.66
N ASP A 158 25.61 -21.22 -16.99
CA ASP A 158 25.87 -20.04 -17.82
C ASP A 158 24.78 -18.96 -17.69
N VAL A 159 23.55 -19.33 -17.33
CA VAL A 159 22.48 -18.39 -17.00
C VAL A 159 22.70 -17.84 -15.60
N ARG A 160 22.87 -18.72 -14.60
CA ARG A 160 23.04 -18.34 -13.18
C ARG A 160 24.25 -17.44 -12.94
N ASP A 161 25.36 -17.72 -13.60
CA ASP A 161 26.60 -16.94 -13.48
C ASP A 161 26.44 -15.50 -13.98
N ARG A 162 25.43 -15.21 -14.82
CA ARG A 162 25.12 -13.83 -15.22
C ARG A 162 24.48 -13.00 -14.13
N PHE A 163 23.86 -13.64 -13.13
CA PHE A 163 23.20 -12.97 -12.00
C PHE A 163 24.14 -12.84 -10.80
N ALA A 164 25.11 -13.75 -10.66
CA ALA A 164 26.04 -13.75 -9.54
C ALA A 164 27.00 -12.55 -9.57
N LEU A 165 26.99 -11.76 -8.49
CA LEU A 165 28.02 -10.76 -8.25
C LEU A 165 29.39 -11.46 -8.07
N PRO A 166 30.51 -10.83 -8.47
CA PRO A 166 31.84 -11.40 -8.26
C PRO A 166 32.06 -11.76 -6.79
N GLU A 167 32.75 -12.87 -6.54
CA GLU A 167 32.88 -13.41 -5.18
C GLU A 167 33.66 -12.50 -4.23
N SER A 168 34.58 -11.70 -4.77
CA SER A 168 35.39 -10.73 -4.02
C SER A 168 34.67 -9.40 -3.75
N VAL A 169 33.45 -9.20 -4.25
CA VAL A 169 32.67 -7.97 -4.00
C VAL A 169 31.70 -8.23 -2.86
N PRO A 170 31.94 -7.77 -1.62
CA PRO A 170 31.00 -7.94 -0.51
C PRO A 170 29.70 -7.15 -0.72
N ILE A 171 28.63 -7.60 -0.07
CA ILE A 171 27.33 -6.89 -0.04
C ILE A 171 27.04 -6.49 1.39
N TYR A 172 26.93 -5.18 1.64
CA TYR A 172 26.43 -4.63 2.90
C TYR A 172 24.99 -4.19 2.72
N ALA A 173 24.27 -4.01 3.82
CA ALA A 173 22.90 -3.54 3.76
C ALA A 173 22.53 -2.60 4.91
N ILE A 174 21.55 -1.74 4.66
CA ILE A 174 20.85 -0.97 5.69
C ILE A 174 19.41 -1.48 5.72
N PRO A 175 18.86 -1.85 6.89
CA PRO A 175 17.51 -2.33 6.96
C PRO A 175 16.49 -1.22 6.72
N GLY A 176 15.42 -1.56 6.01
CA GLY A 176 14.22 -0.73 5.89
C GLY A 176 13.08 -1.21 6.78
N ASN A 177 11.91 -0.57 6.67
CA ASN A 177 10.75 -0.95 7.49
C ASN A 177 10.28 -2.37 7.24
N HIS A 178 10.42 -2.91 6.03
CA HIS A 178 9.98 -4.26 5.73
C HIS A 178 10.84 -5.33 6.40
N ASP A 179 12.14 -5.08 6.55
CA ASP A 179 13.05 -5.96 7.30
C ASP A 179 12.67 -6.05 8.79
N TRP A 180 12.06 -4.98 9.30
CA TRP A 180 11.61 -4.86 10.70
C TRP A 180 10.28 -5.55 11.00
N TYR A 181 9.51 -5.98 10.00
CA TYR A 181 8.24 -6.65 10.24
C TYR A 181 8.41 -8.02 10.91
N ASP A 182 9.56 -8.68 10.76
CA ASP A 182 9.95 -9.84 11.59
C ASP A 182 10.95 -9.46 12.70
N GLY A 183 10.83 -8.24 13.24
CA GLY A 183 11.68 -7.76 14.34
C GLY A 183 13.17 -7.74 14.01
N LEU A 184 13.50 -7.56 12.72
CA LEU A 184 14.85 -7.58 12.15
C LEU A 184 15.56 -8.95 12.23
N TYR A 185 14.85 -10.04 12.55
CA TYR A 185 15.48 -11.36 12.73
C TYR A 185 16.14 -11.89 11.47
N GLY A 186 15.47 -11.84 10.31
CA GLY A 186 16.05 -12.31 9.05
C GLY A 186 17.29 -11.52 8.64
N PHE A 187 17.27 -10.20 8.83
CA PHE A 187 18.40 -9.32 8.59
C PHE A 187 19.55 -9.58 9.56
N ALA A 188 19.27 -9.72 10.86
CA ALA A 188 20.27 -10.06 11.86
C ALA A 188 20.93 -11.40 11.55
N HIS A 189 20.12 -12.41 11.23
CA HIS A 189 20.58 -13.71 10.76
C HIS A 189 21.51 -13.50 9.56
N GLN A 190 21.11 -12.73 8.54
CA GLN A 190 21.88 -12.59 7.31
C GLN A 190 23.20 -11.80 7.45
N PHE A 191 23.19 -10.65 8.13
CA PHE A 191 24.27 -9.67 8.04
C PHE A 191 25.08 -9.53 9.33
N LEU A 192 24.46 -9.77 10.49
CA LEU A 192 25.03 -9.39 11.80
C LEU A 192 25.69 -10.56 12.52
N TYR A 193 25.40 -11.79 12.12
CA TYR A 193 25.91 -13.00 12.75
C TYR A 193 26.60 -13.92 11.74
N ALA A 194 27.63 -14.62 12.20
CA ALA A 194 28.26 -15.68 11.42
C ALA A 194 27.28 -16.86 11.26
N ALA A 195 27.36 -17.59 10.16
CA ALA A 195 26.41 -18.68 9.90
C ALA A 195 26.53 -19.86 10.88
N ASN A 196 27.73 -20.10 11.42
CA ASN A 196 27.97 -21.10 12.47
C ASN A 196 27.49 -20.66 13.87
N GLU A 197 27.12 -19.38 14.04
CA GLU A 197 26.61 -18.80 15.29
C GLU A 197 25.31 -18.03 15.04
N PRO A 198 24.23 -18.70 14.60
CA PRO A 198 22.99 -18.03 14.24
C PRO A 198 22.34 -17.36 15.48
N PRO A 199 21.70 -16.18 15.32
CA PRO A 199 21.04 -15.49 16.42
C PRO A 199 19.82 -16.26 16.91
N THR A 200 19.55 -16.11 18.20
CA THR A 200 18.29 -16.52 18.84
C THR A 200 17.32 -15.35 18.91
N TRP A 201 16.05 -15.59 18.64
CA TRP A 201 15.01 -14.56 18.77
C TRP A 201 14.83 -14.12 20.25
N PRO A 202 14.99 -12.82 20.59
CA PRO A 202 14.87 -12.30 21.96
C PRO A 202 13.40 -12.16 22.39
N SER A 203 12.75 -13.30 22.64
CA SER A 203 11.32 -13.35 22.97
C SER A 203 10.91 -12.58 24.23
N ASP A 204 11.86 -12.34 25.14
CA ASP A 204 11.70 -11.58 26.38
C ASP A 204 11.38 -10.10 26.14
N LEU A 205 11.91 -9.51 25.05
CA LEU A 205 11.70 -8.10 24.70
C LEU A 205 10.28 -7.78 24.23
N LEU A 206 9.48 -8.80 23.92
CA LEU A 206 8.06 -8.64 23.64
C LEU A 206 7.27 -8.22 24.88
N ALA A 207 7.78 -8.50 26.09
CA ALA A 207 7.14 -8.06 27.32
C ALA A 207 7.04 -6.51 27.32
N PRO A 208 5.89 -5.94 27.70
CA PRO A 208 5.73 -4.51 27.72
C PRO A 208 6.53 -3.85 28.83
N SER A 209 6.73 -2.53 28.69
CA SER A 209 7.01 -1.70 29.85
C SER A 209 5.79 -1.70 30.80
N PHE A 210 6.04 -1.97 32.07
CA PHE A 210 5.04 -1.88 33.14
C PHE A 210 4.99 -0.48 33.78
N ASP A 211 5.52 0.53 33.10
CA ASP A 211 5.42 1.94 33.51
C ASP A 211 3.97 2.44 33.39
N ASP A 212 3.41 2.94 34.50
CA ASP A 212 2.03 3.43 34.61
C ASP A 212 1.84 4.84 33.99
N THR A 213 2.90 5.45 33.43
CA THR A 213 2.84 6.81 32.84
C THR A 213 2.15 6.89 31.47
N LEU A 214 1.83 5.75 30.85
CA LEU A 214 1.15 5.68 29.56
C LEU A 214 -0.33 6.08 29.65
N GLY A 215 -0.75 7.02 28.81
CA GLY A 215 -2.18 7.31 28.63
C GLY A 215 -2.96 6.08 28.11
N PRO A 216 -4.26 5.94 28.43
CA PRO A 216 -5.04 4.71 28.23
C PRO A 216 -5.07 4.23 26.77
N ARG A 217 -5.15 5.15 25.80
CA ARG A 217 -5.12 4.79 24.37
C ARG A 217 -3.78 4.19 23.94
N ARG A 218 -2.66 4.74 24.43
CA ARG A 218 -1.31 4.25 24.10
C ARG A 218 -1.05 2.90 24.76
N LEU A 219 -1.50 2.75 26.01
CA LEU A 219 -1.45 1.48 26.74
C LEU A 219 -2.15 0.36 25.95
N ILE A 220 -3.41 0.56 25.57
CA ILE A 220 -4.18 -0.46 24.82
C ILE A 220 -3.48 -0.79 23.49
N ARG A 221 -2.99 0.21 22.78
CA ARG A 221 -2.28 0.01 21.51
C ARG A 221 -0.99 -0.79 21.69
N ASP A 222 -0.19 -0.48 22.72
CA ASP A 222 1.05 -1.20 23.03
C ASP A 222 0.78 -2.66 23.42
N ARG A 223 -0.21 -2.91 24.29
CA ARG A 223 -0.58 -4.27 24.71
C ARG A 223 -1.12 -5.11 23.56
N PHE A 224 -1.96 -4.52 22.72
CA PHE A 224 -2.46 -5.18 21.52
C PHE A 224 -1.31 -5.53 20.56
N GLY A 225 -0.46 -4.54 20.25
CA GLY A 225 0.68 -4.73 19.34
C GLY A 225 1.62 -5.84 19.82
N ARG A 226 2.01 -5.84 21.09
CA ARG A 226 2.89 -6.87 21.67
C ARG A 226 2.23 -8.24 21.75
N SER A 227 0.94 -8.30 22.11
CA SER A 227 0.20 -9.57 22.21
C SER A 227 0.04 -10.24 20.85
N MET A 228 -0.28 -9.45 19.82
CA MET A 228 -0.53 -9.95 18.47
C MET A 228 0.72 -9.93 17.58
N TRP A 229 1.86 -9.45 18.07
CA TRP A 229 3.12 -9.42 17.32
C TRP A 229 3.46 -10.79 16.74
N ARG A 230 3.57 -10.88 15.42
CA ARG A 230 3.97 -12.09 14.71
C ARG A 230 5.42 -12.39 15.06
N THR A 231 5.70 -13.59 15.56
CA THR A 231 7.07 -14.04 15.81
C THR A 231 7.73 -14.45 14.51
N PRO A 232 9.06 -14.23 14.35
CA PRO A 232 9.78 -14.64 13.15
C PRO A 232 9.69 -16.14 12.91
N SER A 233 9.77 -16.52 11.64
CA SER A 233 9.85 -17.94 11.26
C SER A 233 11.21 -18.53 11.65
N GLU A 234 11.22 -19.83 11.95
CA GLU A 234 12.46 -20.58 12.06
C GLU A 234 13.09 -20.77 10.67
N PRO A 235 14.44 -20.78 10.56
CA PRO A 235 15.12 -21.11 9.32
C PRO A 235 14.73 -22.52 8.83
N ALA A 236 14.24 -22.62 7.60
CA ALA A 236 13.84 -23.88 6.98
C ALA A 236 15.08 -24.70 6.57
N GLY A 237 15.54 -25.58 7.46
CA GLY A 237 16.60 -26.56 7.21
C GLY A 237 17.99 -25.98 6.91
N THR A 238 18.90 -26.82 6.40
CA THR A 238 20.28 -26.45 6.02
C THR A 238 20.36 -25.69 4.68
N THR A 239 19.21 -25.35 4.09
CA THR A 239 19.10 -24.75 2.74
C THR A 239 19.29 -23.24 2.70
N ALA A 240 19.49 -22.57 3.85
CA ALA A 240 20.06 -21.23 3.84
C ALA A 240 21.52 -21.35 3.37
N PRO A 241 21.89 -20.87 2.17
CA PRO A 241 23.25 -20.98 1.70
C PRO A 241 24.16 -20.24 2.68
N ALA A 242 25.24 -20.94 2.99
CA ALA A 242 26.28 -20.51 3.88
C ALA A 242 26.73 -19.04 3.61
N ARG A 243 26.91 -18.27 4.69
CA ARG A 243 27.11 -16.81 4.65
C ARG A 243 28.58 -16.47 4.66
N TRP A 244 29.13 -16.02 3.54
CA TRP A 244 30.58 -15.90 3.42
C TRP A 244 31.03 -14.43 3.33
N GLY A 245 32.09 -14.11 4.07
CA GLY A 245 32.74 -12.79 4.10
C GLY A 245 33.68 -12.56 2.92
N GLU A 246 34.85 -11.97 3.16
CA GLU A 246 35.84 -11.73 2.10
C GLU A 246 36.69 -12.99 1.81
N PRO A 247 37.06 -13.23 0.54
CA PRO A 247 38.01 -14.29 0.19
C PRO A 247 39.34 -14.08 0.90
N ALA A 248 39.87 -15.13 1.54
CA ALA A 248 41.15 -15.05 2.22
C ALA A 248 42.34 -14.97 1.23
N ASP A 249 42.20 -15.54 0.02
CA ASP A 249 43.21 -15.59 -1.07
C ASP A 249 42.53 -15.81 -2.43
N GLU A 250 43.22 -15.50 -3.54
CA GLU A 250 42.77 -15.83 -4.91
C GLU A 250 42.51 -17.35 -5.06
N GLY A 251 41.26 -17.70 -5.38
CA GLY A 251 40.85 -19.08 -5.69
C GLY A 251 40.33 -19.91 -4.51
N ARG A 252 40.24 -19.36 -3.29
CA ARG A 252 39.53 -20.01 -2.17
C ARG A 252 38.22 -19.30 -1.88
N PRO A 253 37.10 -20.03 -1.71
CA PRO A 253 35.85 -19.41 -1.29
C PRO A 253 36.06 -18.73 0.07
N ALA A 254 35.55 -17.51 0.22
CA ALA A 254 35.52 -16.79 1.49
C ALA A 254 35.04 -17.67 2.63
N GLN A 255 35.61 -17.50 3.84
CA GLN A 255 35.16 -18.16 5.07
C GLN A 255 33.90 -17.53 5.65
N GLU A 256 33.17 -18.33 6.44
CA GLU A 256 31.80 -18.01 6.84
C GLU A 256 31.97 -16.95 7.91
N ALA A 257 31.59 -15.73 7.58
CA ALA A 257 31.93 -14.59 8.39
C ALA A 257 30.78 -13.60 8.39
N ARG A 258 30.74 -12.86 9.49
CA ARG A 258 29.86 -11.72 9.64
C ARG A 258 30.15 -10.68 8.56
N LEU A 259 29.09 -10.13 7.96
CA LEU A 259 29.21 -9.12 6.90
C LEU A 259 29.34 -7.70 7.47
N GLN A 260 28.59 -7.34 8.51
CA GLN A 260 28.61 -5.97 9.05
C GLN A 260 28.41 -5.92 10.58
N PRO A 261 28.91 -4.88 11.26
CA PRO A 261 28.96 -4.81 12.72
C PRO A 261 27.62 -4.44 13.39
N GLY A 262 26.64 -3.95 12.64
CA GLY A 262 25.35 -3.59 13.21
C GLY A 262 24.32 -3.24 12.15
N PRO A 263 23.07 -2.97 12.55
CA PRO A 263 22.05 -2.44 11.64
C PRO A 263 22.37 -1.01 11.18
N TYR A 264 23.21 -0.29 11.93
CA TYR A 264 23.80 1.00 11.57
C TYR A 264 25.32 0.94 11.81
N PHE A 265 26.09 1.59 10.94
CA PHE A 265 27.55 1.51 10.89
C PHE A 265 28.15 2.60 9.98
N VAL A 266 29.48 2.77 10.00
CA VAL A 266 30.22 3.60 9.05
C VAL A 266 31.03 2.70 8.12
N ILE A 267 31.09 3.02 6.82
CA ILE A 267 32.11 2.50 5.91
C ILE A 267 33.13 3.60 5.64
N GLU A 268 34.36 3.41 6.11
CA GLU A 268 35.48 4.31 5.81
C GLU A 268 36.07 3.91 4.46
N THR A 269 35.92 4.77 3.44
CA THR A 269 36.49 4.56 2.10
C THR A 269 37.70 5.48 1.88
N GLU A 270 38.28 5.50 0.67
CA GLU A 270 39.49 6.29 0.42
C GLU A 270 39.28 7.81 0.53
N HIS A 271 38.12 8.31 0.11
CA HIS A 271 37.88 9.76 -0.02
C HIS A 271 36.59 10.26 0.64
N VAL A 272 35.65 9.36 0.97
CA VAL A 272 34.36 9.73 1.58
C VAL A 272 33.88 8.63 2.54
N ASP A 273 33.38 9.00 3.71
CA ASP A 273 32.81 8.02 4.65
C ASP A 273 31.30 7.86 4.41
N LEU A 274 30.82 6.62 4.42
CA LEU A 274 29.40 6.32 4.29
C LEU A 274 28.81 6.05 5.66
N VAL A 275 27.95 6.93 6.16
CA VAL A 275 27.31 6.81 7.47
C VAL A 275 25.94 6.18 7.30
N CYS A 276 25.80 4.92 7.69
CA CYS A 276 24.61 4.11 7.49
C CYS A 276 23.74 4.11 8.74
N ILE A 277 22.48 4.56 8.64
CA ILE A 277 21.53 4.64 9.76
C ILE A 277 20.29 3.74 9.54
N ASP A 278 19.80 3.15 10.63
CA ASP A 278 18.60 2.32 10.64
C ASP A 278 17.40 3.10 11.20
N THR A 279 16.38 3.25 10.36
CA THR A 279 15.19 4.06 10.66
C THR A 279 13.98 3.28 11.17
N GLY A 280 14.07 1.96 11.33
CA GLY A 280 12.97 1.15 11.87
C GLY A 280 11.70 1.15 11.02
N ILE A 281 10.57 0.81 11.64
CA ILE A 281 9.23 0.84 11.00
C ILE A 281 8.77 2.28 10.76
N ASP A 282 8.87 3.12 11.80
CA ASP A 282 8.25 4.46 11.84
C ASP A 282 9.12 5.56 11.21
N GLY A 283 10.35 5.26 10.78
CA GLY A 283 11.29 6.26 10.30
C GLY A 283 12.00 7.05 11.41
N MET A 284 12.04 6.50 12.62
CA MET A 284 12.61 7.09 13.83
C MET A 284 13.89 6.36 14.22
N ILE A 285 14.86 7.09 14.77
CA ILE A 285 16.05 6.49 15.40
C ILE A 285 15.97 6.58 16.93
N ASP A 286 16.66 5.67 17.62
CA ASP A 286 16.73 5.67 19.08
C ASP A 286 17.86 6.58 19.61
N GLY A 287 17.86 6.77 20.93
CA GLY A 287 18.87 7.57 21.64
C GLY A 287 20.31 7.08 21.40
N PRO A 288 20.63 5.79 21.58
CA PRO A 288 21.97 5.26 21.34
C PRO A 288 22.48 5.49 19.91
N GLN A 289 21.66 5.23 18.89
CA GLN A 289 22.05 5.49 17.50
C GLN A 289 22.24 6.99 17.24
N PHE A 290 21.37 7.85 17.81
CA PHE A 290 21.54 9.31 17.69
C PHE A 290 22.83 9.80 18.37
N ASP A 291 23.19 9.26 19.53
CA ASP A 291 24.41 9.61 20.25
C ASP A 291 25.65 9.16 19.47
N TRP A 292 25.63 7.95 18.92
CA TRP A 292 26.65 7.44 18.01
C TRP A 292 26.80 8.33 16.76
N LEU A 293 25.72 8.57 16.02
CA LEU A 293 25.70 9.46 14.86
C LEU A 293 26.20 10.86 15.23
N SER A 294 25.82 11.33 16.41
CA SER A 294 26.23 12.63 16.93
C SER A 294 27.72 12.69 17.30
N SER A 295 28.34 11.55 17.61
CA SER A 295 29.76 11.43 17.96
C SER A 295 30.70 11.39 16.76
N LEU A 296 30.20 10.97 15.58
CA LEU A 296 31.00 10.88 14.36
C LEU A 296 31.58 12.26 13.99
N ARG A 297 32.90 12.40 14.12
CA ARG A 297 33.71 13.57 13.76
C ARG A 297 34.87 13.07 12.92
N GLY A 298 35.33 13.88 11.98
CA GLY A 298 36.47 13.51 11.13
C GLY A 298 36.65 14.52 10.00
N GLU A 299 37.85 14.55 9.45
CA GLU A 299 38.23 15.46 8.36
C GLU A 299 37.68 15.01 7.00
N ILE A 300 37.46 13.70 6.83
CA ILE A 300 36.91 13.10 5.62
C ILE A 300 35.42 13.51 5.45
N PRO A 301 35.01 13.97 4.24
CA PRO A 301 33.61 14.23 3.90
C PRO A 301 32.72 12.98 4.06
N LYS A 302 31.42 13.19 4.29
CA LYS A 302 30.50 12.09 4.63
C LYS A 302 29.24 12.09 3.76
N ILE A 303 28.73 10.91 3.47
CA ILE A 303 27.41 10.71 2.87
C ILE A 303 26.54 9.96 3.87
N LEU A 304 25.38 10.52 4.22
CA LEU A 304 24.40 9.81 5.03
C LEU A 304 23.64 8.80 4.14
N MET A 305 23.64 7.54 4.53
CA MET A 305 22.84 6.47 3.93
C MET A 305 21.72 6.11 4.92
N THR A 306 20.46 6.23 4.51
CA THR A 306 19.30 6.05 5.40
C THR A 306 18.24 5.16 4.77
N GLY A 307 17.52 4.37 5.57
CA GLY A 307 16.37 3.60 5.07
C GLY A 307 15.33 4.51 4.40
N LYS A 308 14.89 5.56 5.13
CA LYS A 308 13.95 6.55 4.61
C LYS A 308 14.62 7.89 4.28
N PRO A 309 14.37 8.49 3.10
CA PRO A 309 15.05 9.70 2.64
C PRO A 309 14.68 10.92 3.49
N LEU A 310 15.62 11.86 3.63
CA LEU A 310 15.38 13.13 4.33
C LEU A 310 14.68 14.17 3.46
N LEU A 311 14.76 14.03 2.14
CA LEU A 311 14.09 14.89 1.17
C LEU A 311 13.54 14.02 0.05
N VAL A 312 12.21 14.02 -0.12
CA VAL A 312 11.51 13.16 -1.09
C VAL A 312 10.17 13.76 -1.47
N ASN A 313 9.75 13.60 -2.73
CA ASN A 313 8.49 14.14 -3.26
C ASN A 313 8.32 15.66 -3.06
N GLY A 314 9.43 16.38 -2.91
CA GLY A 314 9.50 17.81 -2.68
C GLY A 314 9.32 18.23 -1.22
N GLU A 315 9.26 17.27 -0.30
CA GLU A 315 9.06 17.47 1.13
C GLU A 315 10.28 17.03 1.96
N ARG A 316 10.62 17.83 2.98
CA ARG A 316 11.69 17.51 3.92
C ARG A 316 11.15 16.76 5.13
N HIS A 317 11.79 15.64 5.45
CA HIS A 317 11.50 14.81 6.61
C HIS A 317 12.68 14.84 7.57
N LYS A 318 12.51 15.46 8.74
CA LYS A 318 13.62 15.67 9.68
C LYS A 318 14.15 14.40 10.34
N ARG A 319 13.28 13.38 10.46
CA ARG A 319 13.48 12.12 11.20
C ARG A 319 13.78 12.38 12.68
N ASP A 320 12.73 12.30 13.49
CA ASP A 320 12.81 12.59 14.92
C ASP A 320 13.50 11.46 15.70
N VAL A 321 14.05 11.82 16.86
CA VAL A 321 14.68 10.87 17.78
C VAL A 321 13.69 10.44 18.85
N SER A 322 13.50 9.13 19.00
CA SER A 322 12.57 8.57 19.99
C SER A 322 12.95 9.03 21.41
N GLY A 323 11.97 9.56 22.14
CA GLY A 323 12.16 10.07 23.51
C GLY A 323 12.96 11.39 23.64
N ARG A 324 13.39 12.04 22.54
CA ARG A 324 14.18 13.28 22.58
C ARG A 324 13.58 14.38 21.69
N PRO A 325 12.54 15.09 22.15
CA PRO A 325 11.89 16.14 21.36
C PRO A 325 12.86 17.21 20.87
N GLY A 326 12.72 17.62 19.60
CA GLY A 326 13.55 18.68 18.99
C GLY A 326 14.96 18.25 18.60
N LYS A 327 15.30 16.96 18.73
CA LYS A 327 16.51 16.37 18.13
C LYS A 327 16.12 15.60 16.88
N THR A 328 16.81 15.87 15.78
CA THR A 328 16.51 15.24 14.49
C THR A 328 17.80 14.84 13.77
N VAL A 329 17.72 13.83 12.91
CA VAL A 329 18.84 13.41 12.04
C VAL A 329 19.21 14.54 11.09
N TYR A 330 18.20 15.23 10.56
CA TYR A 330 18.40 16.34 9.64
C TYR A 330 19.27 17.47 10.25
N ASP A 331 19.03 17.83 11.51
CA ASP A 331 19.83 18.87 12.18
C ASP A 331 21.31 18.45 12.33
N VAL A 332 21.59 17.14 12.43
CA VAL A 332 22.95 16.62 12.48
C VAL A 332 23.62 16.73 11.12
N VAL A 333 22.97 16.29 10.04
CA VAL A 333 23.62 16.32 8.71
C VAL A 333 23.72 17.73 8.12
N ALA A 334 22.79 18.63 8.46
CA ALA A 334 22.84 20.03 8.03
C ALA A 334 23.94 20.85 8.73
N GLU A 335 24.55 20.34 9.80
CA GLU A 335 25.64 21.02 10.50
C GLU A 335 26.94 20.91 9.68
N THR A 336 27.34 22.02 9.05
CA THR A 336 28.52 22.10 8.15
C THR A 336 29.82 21.58 8.77
N LYS A 337 30.00 21.74 10.09
CA LYS A 337 31.18 21.25 10.83
C LYS A 337 31.33 19.73 10.81
N ARG A 338 30.26 18.98 10.49
CA ARG A 338 30.27 17.52 10.42
C ARG A 338 30.61 16.99 9.02
N ARG A 339 30.72 17.89 8.04
CA ARG A 339 31.18 17.63 6.67
C ARG A 339 30.34 16.60 5.90
N TYR A 340 29.03 16.56 6.13
CA TYR A 340 28.13 15.85 5.22
C TYR A 340 28.03 16.62 3.90
N VAL A 341 28.10 15.91 2.78
CA VAL A 341 28.01 16.47 1.43
C VAL A 341 26.77 15.96 0.68
N ALA A 342 26.27 14.79 1.07
CA ALA A 342 25.06 14.23 0.51
C ALA A 342 24.28 13.36 1.50
N THR A 343 23.01 13.11 1.16
CA THR A 343 22.17 12.10 1.81
C THR A 343 21.49 11.22 0.77
N LEU A 344 21.45 9.92 0.99
CA LEU A 344 20.81 8.91 0.14
C LEU A 344 19.75 8.16 0.95
N GLY A 345 18.54 7.98 0.41
CA GLY A 345 17.54 7.11 1.02
C GLY A 345 16.73 6.25 0.05
N GLY A 346 16.25 5.10 0.55
CA GLY A 346 15.36 4.17 -0.14
C GLY A 346 13.87 4.48 0.10
N ASP A 347 13.03 3.48 0.37
CA ASP A 347 11.59 3.51 0.73
C ASP A 347 10.65 4.03 -0.38
N THR A 348 11.11 4.97 -1.21
CA THR A 348 10.37 5.47 -2.37
C THR A 348 10.93 4.87 -3.65
N HIS A 349 10.11 4.11 -4.37
CA HIS A 349 10.54 3.23 -5.46
C HIS A 349 10.68 3.93 -6.81
N ASN A 350 11.39 5.06 -6.80
CA ASN A 350 11.83 5.79 -7.97
C ASN A 350 13.16 6.48 -7.66
N PHE A 351 13.74 7.14 -8.65
CA PHE A 351 14.90 7.99 -8.47
C PHE A 351 14.47 9.46 -8.36
N GLN A 352 15.04 10.19 -7.41
CA GLN A 352 14.91 11.65 -7.31
C GLN A 352 16.26 12.25 -6.94
N LEU A 353 16.60 13.37 -7.58
CA LEU A 353 17.79 14.14 -7.26
C LEU A 353 17.40 15.56 -6.85
N TYR A 354 17.95 16.01 -5.73
CA TYR A 354 17.89 17.40 -5.29
C TYR A 354 19.31 17.95 -5.22
N ASP A 355 19.66 18.72 -6.24
CA ASP A 355 20.93 19.43 -6.38
C ASP A 355 20.89 20.75 -5.60
N PRO A 356 21.84 21.02 -4.68
CA PRO A 356 21.91 22.26 -3.93
C PRO A 356 22.35 23.48 -4.77
N GLN A 357 22.94 23.28 -5.94
CA GLN A 357 23.34 24.35 -6.85
C GLN A 357 22.15 24.88 -7.67
N SER A 358 21.08 24.09 -7.77
CA SER A 358 19.87 24.44 -8.49
C SER A 358 18.88 25.22 -7.61
N GLU A 359 18.41 26.37 -8.11
CA GLU A 359 17.49 27.23 -7.35
C GLU A 359 16.20 26.50 -6.97
N GLY A 360 15.87 26.52 -5.68
CA GLY A 360 14.65 25.87 -5.15
C GLY A 360 14.70 24.35 -5.06
N SER A 361 15.84 23.71 -5.37
CA SER A 361 16.02 22.25 -5.31
C SER A 361 16.53 21.78 -3.94
N SER A 362 17.54 22.44 -3.37
CA SER A 362 17.87 22.34 -1.94
C SER A 362 18.26 23.72 -1.38
N ARG A 363 18.17 23.88 -0.06
CA ARG A 363 18.49 25.15 0.66
C ARG A 363 19.55 25.00 1.73
N ASP A 364 19.99 23.78 2.01
CA ASP A 364 20.96 23.45 3.06
C ASP A 364 22.38 23.20 2.52
N GLY A 365 22.56 23.27 1.20
CA GLY A 365 23.85 23.02 0.55
C GLY A 365 24.19 21.54 0.39
N LEU A 366 23.29 20.61 0.73
CA LEU A 366 23.48 19.18 0.59
C LEU A 366 22.84 18.65 -0.69
N TRP A 367 23.50 17.65 -1.30
CA TRP A 367 22.88 16.82 -2.32
C TRP A 367 21.94 15.80 -1.65
N HIS A 368 20.70 15.69 -2.11
CA HIS A 368 19.80 14.64 -1.66
C HIS A 368 19.41 13.72 -2.81
N PHE A 369 19.52 12.41 -2.59
CA PHE A 369 19.12 11.40 -3.54
C PHE A 369 18.09 10.48 -2.91
N VAL A 370 17.10 10.12 -3.70
CA VAL A 370 16.16 9.03 -3.44
C VAL A 370 16.49 7.93 -4.44
N SER A 371 16.72 6.71 -3.96
CA SER A 371 17.12 5.58 -4.82
C SER A 371 16.55 4.25 -4.33
N GLY A 372 15.21 4.13 -4.35
CA GLY A 372 14.51 2.89 -3.98
C GLY A 372 14.02 2.05 -5.16
N GLY A 373 14.54 2.28 -6.37
CA GLY A 373 14.06 1.60 -7.57
C GLY A 373 14.80 0.31 -7.91
N GLY A 374 15.45 -0.36 -6.95
CA GLY A 374 16.34 -1.49 -7.22
C GLY A 374 15.64 -2.84 -7.41
N GLY A 375 14.41 -2.98 -6.91
CA GLY A 375 13.64 -4.20 -7.08
C GLY A 375 12.15 -4.02 -6.89
N ALA A 376 11.70 -3.21 -5.93
CA ALA A 376 10.29 -3.03 -5.60
C ALA A 376 9.45 -2.26 -6.65
N TYR A 377 8.13 -2.49 -6.68
CA TYR A 377 7.17 -1.86 -7.60
C TYR A 377 7.37 -0.35 -7.74
N THR A 378 7.34 0.18 -8.96
CA THR A 378 7.70 1.59 -9.21
C THR A 378 6.68 2.56 -8.59
N HIS A 379 7.17 3.57 -7.85
CA HIS A 379 6.34 4.69 -7.37
C HIS A 379 6.21 5.78 -8.44
N ALA A 380 4.98 6.25 -8.65
CA ALA A 380 4.68 7.32 -9.60
C ALA A 380 5.41 8.64 -9.29
N THR A 381 6.04 9.24 -10.31
CA THR A 381 6.74 10.54 -10.23
C THR A 381 5.91 11.70 -10.78
N HIS A 382 4.92 11.44 -11.62
CA HIS A 382 4.03 12.48 -12.16
C HIS A 382 3.24 13.29 -11.11
N PRO A 383 2.94 12.76 -9.90
CA PRO A 383 2.32 13.57 -8.86
C PRO A 383 3.28 14.53 -8.13
N ILE A 384 4.59 14.36 -8.30
CA ILE A 384 5.59 15.19 -7.65
C ILE A 384 5.51 16.60 -8.26
N ARG A 385 5.12 17.57 -7.43
CA ARG A 385 4.99 18.96 -7.88
C ARG A 385 6.38 19.56 -8.08
N THR A 386 6.69 20.00 -9.30
CA THR A 386 7.92 20.74 -9.60
C THR A 386 7.73 22.26 -9.67
N ALA A 387 6.57 22.78 -9.22
CA ALA A 387 6.25 24.21 -9.25
C ALA A 387 7.05 25.04 -8.22
N ALA A 388 7.20 26.35 -8.49
CA ALA A 388 8.05 27.29 -7.76
C ALA A 388 7.78 27.35 -6.24
N ALA A 389 8.84 27.60 -5.47
CA ALA A 389 8.79 27.72 -4.02
C ALA A 389 7.85 28.86 -3.59
N ASP A 390 6.81 28.54 -2.81
CA ASP A 390 5.95 29.53 -2.16
C ASP A 390 6.67 30.05 -0.90
N ALA A 391 6.94 31.36 -0.85
CA ALA A 391 7.59 32.00 0.29
C ALA A 391 6.76 31.93 1.60
N ARG A 392 5.48 31.54 1.55
CA ARG A 392 4.56 31.45 2.70
C ARG A 392 4.36 30.03 3.21
N ALA A 393 4.87 29.02 2.52
CA ALA A 393 4.85 27.62 2.95
C ALA A 393 6.27 27.16 3.27
N ASP A 394 6.46 26.60 4.45
CA ASP A 394 7.76 26.08 4.87
C ASP A 394 8.03 24.73 4.18
N LEU A 395 8.46 24.82 2.91
CA LEU A 395 9.13 23.81 2.06
C LEU A 395 8.29 23.23 0.90
N ARG A 396 8.70 23.56 -0.33
CA ARG A 396 8.53 22.74 -1.54
C ARG A 396 9.82 22.80 -2.35
N PHE A 397 10.49 21.66 -2.43
CA PHE A 397 11.76 21.50 -3.14
C PHE A 397 11.51 20.87 -4.51
N ARG A 398 12.18 21.38 -5.54
CA ARG A 398 12.05 20.84 -6.89
C ARG A 398 13.15 19.81 -7.17
N PRO A 399 12.82 18.53 -7.42
CA PRO A 399 13.83 17.60 -7.89
C PRO A 399 14.36 18.03 -9.27
N THR A 400 15.67 17.98 -9.46
CA THR A 400 16.35 18.31 -10.72
C THR A 400 16.34 17.15 -11.71
N LYS A 401 16.42 15.91 -11.21
CA LYS A 401 16.29 14.69 -12.02
C LYS A 401 15.30 13.72 -11.38
N LEU A 402 14.56 13.00 -12.23
CA LEU A 402 13.57 11.98 -11.86
C LEU A 402 13.71 10.79 -12.79
N PHE A 403 13.58 9.57 -12.24
CA PHE A 403 13.43 8.36 -13.05
C PHE A 403 12.38 7.42 -12.41
N PRO A 404 11.25 7.13 -13.09
CA PRO A 404 10.83 7.67 -14.39
C PRO A 404 10.66 9.19 -14.39
N ARG A 405 10.81 9.84 -15.56
CA ARG A 405 10.43 11.24 -15.71
C ARG A 405 8.91 11.38 -15.49
N SER A 406 8.46 12.56 -15.04
CA SER A 406 7.04 12.79 -14.76
C SER A 406 6.13 12.48 -15.95
N ALA A 407 6.53 12.84 -17.17
CA ALA A 407 5.77 12.53 -18.37
C ALA A 407 5.70 11.02 -18.68
N GLU A 408 6.81 10.30 -18.52
CA GLU A 408 6.87 8.84 -18.67
C GLU A 408 5.97 8.16 -17.64
N SER A 409 6.05 8.59 -16.39
CA SER A 409 5.22 8.10 -15.30
C SER A 409 3.73 8.29 -15.59
N LEU A 410 3.31 9.49 -16.01
CA LEU A 410 1.91 9.76 -16.32
C LEU A 410 1.40 8.87 -17.46
N SER A 411 2.17 8.77 -18.56
CA SER A 411 1.80 7.93 -19.70
C SER A 411 1.70 6.45 -19.30
N TYR A 412 2.70 5.95 -18.57
CA TYR A 412 2.76 4.56 -18.11
C TYR A 412 1.59 4.21 -17.18
N PHE A 413 1.35 4.99 -16.13
CA PHE A 413 0.27 4.70 -15.17
C PHE A 413 -1.11 4.92 -15.78
N ALA A 414 -1.30 5.90 -16.68
CA ALA A 414 -2.59 6.12 -17.33
C ALA A 414 -3.02 4.93 -18.20
N GLN A 415 -2.08 4.30 -18.91
CA GLN A 415 -2.35 3.13 -19.74
C GLN A 415 -2.78 1.90 -18.93
N GLN A 416 -2.49 1.88 -17.63
CA GLN A 416 -2.89 0.82 -16.71
C GLN A 416 -4.17 1.15 -15.94
N LEU A 417 -4.23 2.36 -15.39
CA LEU A 417 -5.33 2.81 -14.54
C LEU A 417 -6.61 3.04 -15.34
N VAL A 418 -6.55 3.77 -16.46
CA VAL A 418 -7.76 4.17 -17.20
C VAL A 418 -8.56 2.96 -17.69
N PRO A 419 -7.95 1.92 -18.30
CA PRO A 419 -8.71 0.74 -18.71
C PRO A 419 -9.28 -0.05 -17.52
N SER A 420 -8.62 0.02 -16.37
CA SER A 420 -9.07 -0.65 -15.16
C SER A 420 -10.25 0.08 -14.52
N ILE A 421 -10.20 1.41 -14.46
CA ILE A 421 -11.34 2.26 -14.06
C ILE A 421 -12.53 2.06 -15.00
N TRP A 422 -12.30 1.97 -16.32
CA TRP A 422 -13.38 1.69 -17.27
C TRP A 422 -14.04 0.33 -17.00
N ARG A 423 -13.25 -0.72 -16.74
CA ARG A 423 -13.79 -2.05 -16.38
C ARG A 423 -14.54 -2.05 -15.06
N LEU A 424 -14.02 -1.34 -14.07
CA LEU A 424 -14.69 -1.19 -12.78
C LEU A 424 -16.03 -0.48 -12.94
N LEU A 425 -16.07 0.58 -13.75
CA LEU A 425 -17.31 1.25 -14.13
C LEU A 425 -18.28 0.29 -14.82
N LEU A 426 -17.82 -0.49 -15.78
CA LEU A 426 -18.65 -1.50 -16.45
C LEU A 426 -19.20 -2.55 -15.45
N THR A 427 -18.38 -3.01 -14.51
CA THR A 427 -18.77 -3.98 -13.48
C THR A 427 -19.92 -3.43 -12.61
N VAL A 428 -19.79 -2.18 -12.16
CA VAL A 428 -20.83 -1.52 -11.34
C VAL A 428 -22.10 -1.24 -12.14
N VAL A 429 -21.97 -0.83 -13.41
CA VAL A 429 -23.11 -0.64 -14.31
C VAL A 429 -23.84 -1.95 -14.56
N LEU A 430 -23.13 -3.06 -14.80
CA LEU A 430 -23.72 -4.38 -14.99
C LEU A 430 -24.38 -4.90 -13.72
N PHE A 431 -23.81 -4.68 -12.54
CA PHE A 431 -24.51 -4.94 -11.27
C PHE A 431 -25.85 -4.19 -11.20
N GLY A 432 -25.86 -2.88 -11.49
CA GLY A 432 -27.08 -2.08 -11.52
C GLY A 432 -28.09 -2.57 -12.57
N ALA A 433 -27.62 -3.00 -13.75
CA ALA A 433 -28.46 -3.62 -14.78
C ALA A 433 -29.07 -4.93 -14.29
N GLY A 434 -28.32 -5.76 -13.57
CA GLY A 434 -28.81 -6.99 -12.96
C GLY A 434 -29.90 -6.72 -11.93
N VAL A 435 -29.69 -5.71 -11.08
CA VAL A 435 -30.70 -5.25 -10.11
C VAL A 435 -31.98 -4.84 -10.83
N ALA A 436 -31.88 -4.10 -11.94
CA ALA A 436 -33.03 -3.67 -12.73
C ALA A 436 -33.74 -4.81 -13.49
N LEU A 437 -33.00 -5.84 -13.92
CA LEU A 437 -33.55 -7.01 -14.61
C LEU A 437 -34.22 -8.01 -13.67
N GLY A 438 -33.78 -8.09 -12.41
CA GLY A 438 -34.29 -9.06 -11.43
C GLY A 438 -35.82 -9.15 -11.33
N PRO A 439 -36.59 -8.04 -11.25
CA PRO A 439 -38.05 -8.09 -11.24
C PRO A 439 -38.67 -8.78 -12.46
N TRP A 440 -38.03 -8.65 -13.64
CA TRP A 440 -38.48 -9.25 -14.90
C TRP A 440 -38.10 -10.73 -15.02
N LEU A 441 -37.17 -11.18 -14.18
CA LEU A 441 -36.69 -12.55 -14.08
C LEU A 441 -37.23 -13.24 -12.82
N ALA A 442 -38.33 -12.74 -12.24
CA ALA A 442 -38.97 -13.35 -11.09
C ALA A 442 -39.28 -14.84 -11.36
N GLY A 443 -38.81 -15.72 -10.47
CA GLY A 443 -38.91 -17.17 -10.64
C GLY A 443 -37.71 -17.83 -11.34
N ALA A 444 -36.70 -17.09 -11.78
CA ALA A 444 -35.45 -17.63 -12.34
C ALA A 444 -34.32 -17.78 -11.29
N GLY A 445 -34.67 -17.93 -10.01
CA GLY A 445 -33.71 -18.01 -8.90
C GLY A 445 -32.73 -19.16 -9.07
N GLY A 446 -33.23 -20.37 -9.36
CA GLY A 446 -32.38 -21.52 -9.64
C GLY A 446 -31.42 -21.29 -10.83
N VAL A 447 -31.90 -20.63 -11.89
CA VAL A 447 -31.09 -20.32 -13.08
C VAL A 447 -29.97 -19.33 -12.75
N ALA A 448 -30.24 -18.30 -11.97
CA ALA A 448 -29.24 -17.32 -11.55
C ALA A 448 -28.16 -17.94 -10.64
N ILE A 449 -28.56 -18.83 -9.73
CA ILE A 449 -27.62 -19.58 -8.87
C ILE A 449 -26.75 -20.51 -9.71
N ALA A 450 -27.34 -21.27 -10.63
CA ALA A 450 -26.59 -22.13 -11.55
C ALA A 450 -25.62 -21.33 -12.43
N ALA A 451 -26.03 -20.16 -12.94
CA ALA A 451 -25.15 -19.28 -13.70
C ALA A 451 -23.97 -18.78 -12.85
N MET A 452 -24.20 -18.40 -11.59
CA MET A 452 -23.14 -18.00 -10.65
C MET A 452 -22.14 -19.14 -10.42
N MET A 453 -22.63 -20.37 -10.20
CA MET A 453 -21.76 -21.54 -10.05
C MET A 453 -20.90 -21.78 -11.29
N VAL A 454 -21.48 -21.70 -12.48
CA VAL A 454 -20.74 -21.87 -13.74
C VAL A 454 -19.65 -20.81 -13.85
N LEU A 455 -19.95 -19.53 -13.58
CA LEU A 455 -18.95 -18.45 -13.61
C LEU A 455 -17.81 -18.72 -12.62
N MET A 456 -18.13 -19.07 -11.37
CA MET A 456 -17.14 -19.41 -10.34
C MET A 456 -16.27 -20.62 -10.73
N LEU A 457 -16.84 -21.63 -11.40
CA LEU A 457 -16.09 -22.79 -11.90
C LEU A 457 -15.20 -22.43 -13.11
N LEU A 458 -15.65 -21.52 -13.98
CA LEU A 458 -14.84 -21.02 -15.09
C LEU A 458 -13.58 -20.29 -14.59
N HIS A 459 -13.63 -19.69 -13.40
CA HIS A 459 -12.44 -19.12 -12.73
C HIS A 459 -11.39 -20.19 -12.35
N GLN A 460 -11.80 -21.45 -12.13
CA GLN A 460 -10.92 -22.57 -11.74
C GLN A 460 -10.24 -23.26 -12.94
N LEU A 461 -10.75 -23.06 -14.16
CA LEU A 461 -10.18 -23.71 -15.34
C LEU A 461 -8.73 -23.25 -15.59
N PRO A 462 -7.80 -24.15 -15.99
CA PRO A 462 -6.46 -23.77 -16.41
C PRO A 462 -6.55 -22.87 -17.65
N GLN A 463 -6.06 -21.64 -17.55
CA GLN A 463 -6.15 -20.67 -18.65
C GLN A 463 -4.77 -20.42 -19.27
N ARG A 464 -4.70 -20.35 -20.61
CA ARG A 464 -3.47 -20.00 -21.34
C ARG A 464 -3.04 -18.55 -21.04
N PRO A 465 -1.72 -18.26 -20.91
CA PRO A 465 -1.22 -16.91 -20.67
C PRO A 465 -1.78 -15.88 -21.66
N GLY A 466 -2.13 -14.69 -21.17
CA GLY A 466 -2.58 -13.56 -21.99
C GLY A 466 -4.06 -13.57 -22.42
N ARG A 467 -4.64 -14.69 -22.87
CA ARG A 467 -6.10 -14.79 -23.16
C ARG A 467 -6.92 -14.90 -21.86
N SER A 468 -6.29 -15.45 -20.82
CA SER A 468 -6.81 -15.59 -19.45
C SER A 468 -7.26 -14.29 -18.78
N ARG A 469 -6.52 -13.18 -18.95
CA ARG A 469 -6.84 -11.90 -18.28
C ARG A 469 -8.10 -11.24 -18.85
N PHE A 470 -8.32 -11.32 -20.16
CA PHE A 470 -9.56 -10.81 -20.78
C PHE A 470 -10.78 -11.60 -20.32
N VAL A 471 -10.70 -12.94 -20.38
CA VAL A 471 -11.79 -13.82 -19.93
C VAL A 471 -12.10 -13.58 -18.46
N ARG A 472 -11.11 -13.54 -17.56
CA ARG A 472 -11.34 -13.23 -16.14
C ARG A 472 -12.00 -11.87 -15.93
N ARG A 473 -11.56 -10.84 -16.65
CA ARG A 473 -12.17 -9.50 -16.57
C ARG A 473 -13.62 -9.52 -17.03
N LEU A 474 -13.93 -10.28 -18.09
CA LEU A 474 -15.30 -10.47 -18.56
C LEU A 474 -16.15 -11.28 -17.57
N LEU A 475 -15.60 -12.36 -17.01
CA LEU A 475 -16.28 -13.18 -16.01
C LEU A 475 -16.68 -12.33 -14.80
N VAL A 476 -15.77 -11.52 -14.25
CA VAL A 476 -16.09 -10.60 -13.13
C VAL A 476 -17.22 -9.62 -13.48
N CYS A 477 -17.23 -9.08 -14.70
CA CYS A 477 -18.33 -8.24 -15.18
C CYS A 477 -19.67 -8.99 -15.26
N LEU A 478 -19.67 -10.25 -15.73
CA LEU A 478 -20.85 -11.10 -15.80
C LEU A 478 -21.32 -11.56 -14.42
N GLU A 479 -20.40 -11.86 -13.50
CA GLU A 479 -20.69 -12.18 -12.12
C GLU A 479 -21.42 -11.01 -11.45
N ALA A 480 -20.93 -9.77 -11.65
CA ALA A 480 -21.60 -8.59 -11.13
C ALA A 480 -23.05 -8.46 -11.61
N LEU A 481 -23.32 -8.74 -12.89
CA LEU A 481 -24.68 -8.81 -13.45
C LEU A 481 -25.54 -9.85 -12.71
N VAL A 482 -25.03 -11.08 -12.56
CA VAL A 482 -25.75 -12.18 -11.89
C VAL A 482 -25.97 -11.88 -10.41
N ILE A 483 -24.98 -11.30 -9.71
CA ILE A 483 -25.12 -10.85 -8.32
C ILE A 483 -26.24 -9.81 -8.22
N GLY A 484 -26.33 -8.86 -9.17
CA GLY A 484 -27.42 -7.89 -9.22
C GLY A 484 -28.80 -8.54 -9.38
N VAL A 485 -28.91 -9.56 -10.23
CA VAL A 485 -30.16 -10.34 -10.39
C VAL A 485 -30.51 -11.08 -9.10
N LEU A 486 -29.55 -11.81 -8.51
CA LEU A 486 -29.72 -12.54 -7.26
C LEU A 486 -30.14 -11.62 -6.10
N ALA A 487 -29.54 -10.43 -6.02
CA ALA A 487 -29.87 -9.38 -5.05
C ALA A 487 -31.34 -8.94 -5.17
N SER A 488 -31.84 -8.70 -6.38
CA SER A 488 -33.24 -8.34 -6.61
C SER A 488 -34.21 -9.50 -6.37
N LEU A 489 -33.84 -10.72 -6.76
CA LEU A 489 -34.66 -11.93 -6.50
C LEU A 489 -34.78 -12.21 -5.01
N PHE A 490 -33.69 -12.03 -4.25
CA PHE A 490 -33.70 -12.11 -2.79
C PHE A 490 -34.73 -11.12 -2.19
N LEU A 491 -34.73 -9.86 -2.63
CA LEU A 491 -35.72 -8.89 -2.18
C LEU A 491 -37.17 -9.29 -2.52
N HIS A 492 -37.42 -9.84 -3.71
CA HIS A 492 -38.76 -10.29 -4.11
C HIS A 492 -39.23 -11.49 -3.28
N GLN A 493 -38.33 -12.41 -2.96
CA GLN A 493 -38.65 -13.62 -2.22
C GLN A 493 -38.94 -13.33 -0.74
N TYR A 494 -38.11 -12.49 -0.09
CA TYR A 494 -38.17 -12.30 1.36
C TYR A 494 -38.84 -10.99 1.79
N LEU A 495 -38.98 -10.02 0.89
CA LEU A 495 -39.61 -8.72 1.13
C LEU A 495 -40.57 -8.34 -0.02
N PRO A 496 -41.51 -9.20 -0.45
CA PRO A 496 -42.30 -9.01 -1.66
C PRO A 496 -43.02 -7.65 -1.70
N ASP A 497 -43.72 -7.26 -0.63
CA ASP A 497 -44.50 -6.02 -0.66
C ASP A 497 -43.65 -4.73 -0.52
N ALA A 498 -42.36 -4.85 -0.13
CA ALA A 498 -41.44 -3.72 -0.03
C ALA A 498 -40.41 -3.69 -1.17
N SER A 499 -40.25 -4.77 -1.92
CA SER A 499 -39.22 -4.96 -2.95
C SER A 499 -39.21 -3.83 -3.98
N GLY A 500 -40.36 -3.49 -4.57
CA GLY A 500 -40.48 -2.40 -5.53
C GLY A 500 -40.12 -1.03 -4.95
N ALA A 501 -40.57 -0.74 -3.73
CA ALA A 501 -40.24 0.51 -3.03
C ALA A 501 -38.75 0.61 -2.68
N LEU A 502 -38.13 -0.50 -2.26
CA LEU A 502 -36.71 -0.58 -1.93
C LEU A 502 -35.81 -0.44 -3.16
N LEU A 503 -36.20 -1.04 -4.29
CA LEU A 503 -35.48 -0.90 -5.55
C LEU A 503 -35.60 0.53 -6.11
N ALA A 504 -36.80 1.12 -6.05
CA ALA A 504 -37.01 2.51 -6.44
C ALA A 504 -36.20 3.46 -5.54
N LEU A 505 -36.17 3.18 -4.23
CA LEU A 505 -35.38 3.93 -3.28
C LEU A 505 -33.88 3.80 -3.59
N TYR A 506 -33.37 2.58 -3.76
CA TYR A 506 -31.98 2.32 -4.12
C TYR A 506 -31.57 3.09 -5.38
N GLY A 507 -32.40 3.05 -6.43
CA GLY A 507 -32.18 3.81 -7.66
C GLY A 507 -32.16 5.32 -7.43
N SER A 508 -33.13 5.86 -6.68
CA SER A 508 -33.23 7.29 -6.38
C SER A 508 -32.07 7.81 -5.52
N CYS A 509 -31.67 7.04 -4.51
CA CYS A 509 -30.52 7.32 -3.65
C CYS A 509 -29.22 7.27 -4.45
N THR A 510 -29.03 6.24 -5.28
CA THR A 510 -27.85 6.13 -6.15
C THR A 510 -27.77 7.32 -7.11
N LEU A 511 -28.88 7.69 -7.75
CA LEU A 511 -28.95 8.86 -8.61
C LEU A 511 -28.59 10.15 -7.87
N TRP A 512 -29.13 10.35 -6.66
CA TRP A 512 -28.84 11.53 -5.83
C TRP A 512 -27.36 11.60 -5.43
N ILE A 513 -26.76 10.48 -4.96
CA ILE A 513 -25.32 10.44 -4.61
C ILE A 513 -24.46 10.71 -5.85
N CYS A 514 -24.78 10.11 -7.00
CA CYS A 514 -24.06 10.37 -8.25
C CYS A 514 -24.19 11.83 -8.70
N LEU A 515 -25.38 12.44 -8.59
CA LEU A 515 -25.58 13.86 -8.90
C LEU A 515 -24.77 14.75 -7.94
N ASN A 516 -24.77 14.43 -6.65
CA ASN A 516 -23.98 15.15 -5.65
C ASN A 516 -22.48 15.06 -5.95
N ALA A 517 -21.97 13.86 -6.25
CA ALA A 517 -20.59 13.64 -6.67
C ALA A 517 -20.24 14.42 -7.95
N TRP A 518 -21.15 14.45 -8.93
CA TRP A 518 -21.00 15.24 -10.15
C TRP A 518 -20.97 16.74 -9.87
N CYS A 519 -21.90 17.24 -9.04
CA CYS A 519 -21.92 18.63 -8.59
C CYS A 519 -20.64 18.98 -7.85
N MET A 520 -20.18 18.17 -6.89
CA MET A 520 -18.93 18.38 -6.15
C MET A 520 -17.71 18.42 -7.07
N ARG A 521 -17.65 17.56 -8.10
CA ARG A 521 -16.61 17.60 -9.13
C ARG A 521 -16.66 18.90 -9.92
N TRP A 522 -17.84 19.24 -10.44
CA TRP A 522 -18.04 20.40 -11.33
C TRP A 522 -17.78 21.73 -10.61
N SER A 523 -18.26 21.85 -9.39
CA SER A 523 -18.13 23.06 -8.55
C SER A 523 -16.85 23.12 -7.71
N ARG A 524 -16.03 22.06 -7.72
CA ARG A 524 -14.74 21.94 -7.03
C ARG A 524 -14.80 22.24 -5.53
N TRP A 525 -15.85 21.77 -4.84
CA TRP A 525 -16.02 21.96 -3.39
C TRP A 525 -14.84 21.44 -2.57
N TRP A 526 -14.18 20.42 -3.09
CA TRP A 526 -13.01 19.77 -2.51
C TRP A 526 -11.71 20.54 -2.77
N SER A 527 -11.64 21.47 -3.73
CA SER A 527 -10.37 22.10 -4.10
C SER A 527 -10.02 23.24 -3.14
N PRO A 528 -8.85 23.19 -2.47
CA PRO A 528 -8.38 24.31 -1.68
C PRO A 528 -8.13 25.53 -2.58
N VAL A 529 -8.49 26.72 -2.10
CA VAL A 529 -8.35 28.01 -2.81
C VAL A 529 -8.01 29.11 -1.81
N GLU A 530 -7.30 30.16 -2.25
CA GLU A 530 -6.97 31.29 -1.38
C GLU A 530 -8.15 32.26 -1.21
N THR A 531 -8.91 32.49 -2.28
CA THR A 531 -10.07 33.36 -2.28
C THR A 531 -11.21 32.79 -3.13
N VAL A 532 -12.44 33.20 -2.84
CA VAL A 532 -13.65 32.80 -3.58
C VAL A 532 -14.46 34.06 -3.85
N SER A 533 -14.91 34.25 -5.09
CA SER A 533 -15.73 35.43 -5.41
C SER A 533 -17.14 35.31 -4.83
N ARG A 534 -17.79 36.46 -4.54
CA ARG A 534 -19.12 36.50 -3.92
C ARG A 534 -20.18 35.67 -4.65
N TRP A 535 -20.17 35.70 -5.99
CA TRP A 535 -21.10 34.92 -6.81
C TRP A 535 -20.96 33.40 -6.64
N HIS A 536 -19.74 32.90 -6.43
CA HIS A 536 -19.53 31.47 -6.17
C HIS A 536 -20.12 31.02 -4.83
N HIS A 537 -20.14 31.89 -3.81
CA HIS A 537 -20.84 31.58 -2.55
C HIS A 537 -22.36 31.45 -2.74
N VAL A 538 -22.95 32.32 -3.56
CA VAL A 538 -24.39 32.28 -3.89
C VAL A 538 -24.70 31.04 -4.71
N ALA A 539 -23.92 30.76 -5.76
CA ALA A 539 -24.08 29.58 -6.59
C ALA A 539 -23.96 28.28 -5.76
N PHE A 540 -22.97 28.21 -4.85
CA PHE A 540 -22.84 27.11 -3.90
C PHE A 540 -24.09 26.94 -3.05
N GLY A 541 -24.59 28.03 -2.45
CA GLY A 541 -25.80 27.99 -1.62
C GLY A 541 -27.03 27.48 -2.38
N CYS A 542 -27.23 27.94 -3.62
CA CYS A 542 -28.32 27.47 -4.49
C CYS A 542 -28.19 25.99 -4.85
N VAL A 543 -27.00 25.53 -5.24
CA VAL A 543 -26.75 24.12 -5.57
C VAL A 543 -26.93 23.23 -4.34
N LEU A 544 -26.41 23.62 -3.19
CA LEU A 544 -26.58 22.87 -1.94
C LEU A 544 -28.06 22.79 -1.55
N ALA A 545 -28.80 23.90 -1.64
CA ALA A 545 -30.24 23.91 -1.38
C ALA A 545 -31.00 22.98 -2.34
N ALA A 546 -30.67 23.01 -3.63
CA ALA A 546 -31.27 22.11 -4.62
C ALA A 546 -30.96 20.63 -4.32
N LEU A 547 -29.74 20.30 -3.92
CA LEU A 547 -29.36 18.93 -3.53
C LEU A 547 -30.06 18.48 -2.24
N VAL A 548 -30.26 19.39 -1.28
CA VAL A 548 -31.06 19.13 -0.07
C VAL A 548 -32.53 18.88 -0.42
N VAL A 549 -33.13 19.69 -1.30
CA VAL A 549 -34.50 19.47 -1.77
C VAL A 549 -34.61 18.14 -2.50
N LEU A 550 -33.65 17.82 -3.37
CA LEU A 550 -33.63 16.56 -4.12
C LEU A 550 -33.50 15.34 -3.20
N ALA A 551 -32.75 15.45 -2.09
CA ALA A 551 -32.64 14.40 -1.09
C ALA A 551 -33.99 14.06 -0.43
N LEU A 552 -34.93 15.02 -0.40
CA LEU A 552 -36.27 14.86 0.18
C LEU A 552 -37.33 14.40 -0.84
N VAL A 553 -36.98 14.33 -2.13
CA VAL A 553 -37.92 13.91 -3.19
C VAL A 553 -38.40 12.46 -3.03
N PRO A 554 -37.57 11.47 -2.68
CA PRO A 554 -38.03 10.11 -2.43
C PRO A 554 -39.12 10.03 -1.36
N TRP A 555 -38.99 10.80 -0.28
CA TRP A 555 -40.03 10.97 0.74
C TRP A 555 -41.32 11.58 0.17
N ALA A 556 -41.21 12.68 -0.57
CA ALA A 556 -42.36 13.39 -1.14
C ALA A 556 -43.14 12.56 -2.18
N LEU A 557 -42.45 11.70 -2.93
CA LEU A 557 -43.08 10.82 -3.94
C LEU A 557 -43.75 9.59 -3.31
N ALA A 558 -43.16 9.01 -2.27
CA ALA A 558 -43.74 7.86 -1.56
C ALA A 558 -45.03 8.23 -0.79
N GLY A 559 -45.16 9.47 -0.33
CA GLY A 559 -46.32 9.98 0.40
C GLY A 559 -47.60 10.18 -0.44
N ARG A 560 -47.63 9.80 -1.72
CA ARG A 560 -48.83 9.86 -2.57
C ARG A 560 -49.72 8.61 -2.50
N GLY A 561 -49.38 7.59 -1.68
CA GLY A 561 -50.07 6.30 -1.67
C GLY A 561 -50.47 5.70 -0.32
N SER A 562 -50.25 6.35 0.83
CA SER A 562 -50.64 5.81 2.15
C SER A 562 -51.25 6.90 3.05
N ASP A 563 -52.44 6.63 3.59
CA ASP A 563 -53.25 7.57 4.38
C ASP A 563 -52.76 7.77 5.85
N ASP A 564 -51.61 7.21 6.24
CA ASP A 564 -51.12 7.34 7.62
C ASP A 564 -50.32 8.64 7.87
N GLY A 565 -50.82 9.40 8.84
CA GLY A 565 -50.16 10.46 9.63
C GLY A 565 -48.77 10.94 9.20
N ARG A 566 -48.75 12.07 8.48
CA ARG A 566 -47.57 12.80 8.03
C ARG A 566 -46.65 13.23 9.17
N THR A 567 -45.49 12.59 9.32
CA THR A 567 -44.32 13.23 9.94
C THR A 567 -43.06 12.90 9.14
N VAL A 568 -42.25 13.92 8.83
CA VAL A 568 -40.91 13.70 8.26
C VAL A 568 -40.12 12.94 9.31
N PRO A 569 -39.48 11.79 9.01
CA PRO A 569 -38.67 11.09 10.00
C PRO A 569 -37.59 12.04 10.51
N TRP A 570 -37.53 12.24 11.81
CA TRP A 570 -36.55 13.13 12.43
C TRP A 570 -35.11 12.72 12.05
N LEU A 571 -34.86 11.42 11.83
CA LEU A 571 -33.59 10.89 11.34
C LEU A 571 -33.21 11.42 9.96
N LEU A 572 -34.16 11.52 9.03
CA LEU A 572 -33.93 12.09 7.71
C LEU A 572 -33.63 13.59 7.81
N VAL A 573 -34.36 14.32 8.66
CA VAL A 573 -34.10 15.74 8.93
C VAL A 573 -32.69 15.94 9.49
N VAL A 574 -32.29 15.10 10.45
CA VAL A 574 -30.94 15.13 11.03
C VAL A 574 -29.89 14.79 9.97
N ALA A 575 -30.09 13.76 9.15
CA ALA A 575 -29.14 13.38 8.11
C ALA A 575 -28.95 14.48 7.05
N VAL A 576 -30.04 15.07 6.57
CA VAL A 576 -30.01 16.19 5.60
C VAL A 576 -29.41 17.44 6.25
N GLY A 577 -29.69 17.70 7.53
CA GLY A 577 -29.08 18.78 8.30
C GLY A 577 -27.56 18.60 8.45
N ILE A 578 -27.11 17.39 8.81
CA ILE A 578 -25.69 17.05 8.87
C ILE A 578 -25.05 17.24 7.48
N TYR A 579 -25.71 16.79 6.41
CA TYR A 579 -25.22 16.98 5.04
C TYR A 579 -25.06 18.46 4.68
N ALA A 580 -26.06 19.30 4.99
CA ALA A 580 -25.96 20.74 4.75
C ALA A 580 -24.84 21.39 5.58
N ILE A 581 -24.71 21.03 6.87
CA ILE A 581 -23.64 21.53 7.75
C ILE A 581 -22.26 21.12 7.21
N VAL A 582 -22.09 19.85 6.86
CA VAL A 582 -20.86 19.32 6.28
C VAL A 582 -20.52 20.04 4.97
N GLY A 583 -21.50 20.26 4.10
CA GLY A 583 -21.34 21.02 2.87
C GLY A 583 -20.86 22.45 3.14
N ILE A 584 -21.51 23.17 4.04
CA ILE A 584 -21.17 24.56 4.41
C ILE A 584 -19.79 24.63 5.07
N VAL A 585 -19.49 23.72 6.01
CA VAL A 585 -18.19 23.65 6.69
C VAL A 585 -17.09 23.30 5.69
N GLY A 586 -17.35 22.36 4.78
CA GLY A 586 -16.46 22.02 3.68
C GLY A 586 -16.16 23.24 2.82
N TRP A 587 -17.20 23.92 2.30
CA TRP A 587 -17.06 25.12 1.49
C TRP A 587 -16.37 26.28 2.20
N ARG A 588 -16.52 26.43 3.51
CA ARG A 588 -15.79 27.46 4.28
C ARG A 588 -14.33 27.07 4.49
N ARG A 589 -14.07 25.81 4.81
CA ARG A 589 -12.71 25.33 5.13
C ARG A 589 -11.83 25.08 3.91
N ARG A 590 -12.39 25.07 2.69
CA ARG A 590 -11.60 25.07 1.45
C ARG A 590 -10.79 26.36 1.26
N ILE A 591 -11.21 27.45 1.91
CA ILE A 591 -10.50 28.73 1.88
C ILE A 591 -9.31 28.59 2.82
N VAL A 592 -8.13 28.44 2.24
CA VAL A 592 -6.88 28.21 2.96
C VAL A 592 -5.92 29.34 2.70
N THR A 593 -5.10 29.67 3.69
CA THR A 593 -4.08 30.73 3.56
C THR A 593 -3.02 30.38 2.52
N THR A 594 -2.75 29.09 2.34
CA THR A 594 -1.91 28.54 1.28
C THR A 594 -2.56 27.26 0.77
N VAL A 595 -2.79 27.17 -0.54
CA VAL A 595 -3.31 25.95 -1.21
C VAL A 595 -2.36 24.76 -1.01
N ASN A 596 -1.12 25.08 -0.61
CA ASN A 596 0.01 24.20 -0.62
C ASN A 596 0.41 23.65 0.76
N GLY A 597 -0.19 24.10 1.86
CA GLY A 597 0.18 23.65 3.20
C GLY A 597 -0.38 22.28 3.58
N ALA A 598 0.27 21.56 4.49
CA ALA A 598 -0.20 20.29 5.07
C ALA A 598 -1.63 20.38 5.65
N ARG A 599 -2.04 21.58 6.08
CA ARG A 599 -3.41 21.86 6.53
C ARG A 599 -4.45 21.71 5.40
N ALA A 600 -4.11 22.09 4.16
CA ALA A 600 -4.98 21.94 2.99
C ALA A 600 -5.13 20.47 2.58
N ALA A 601 -4.03 19.70 2.57
CA ALA A 601 -4.04 18.26 2.30
C ALA A 601 -4.87 17.48 3.33
N SER A 602 -4.63 17.71 4.62
CA SER A 602 -5.43 17.06 5.69
C SER A 602 -6.89 17.48 5.71
N TRP A 603 -7.22 18.69 5.26
CA TRP A 603 -8.60 19.13 5.12
C TRP A 603 -9.31 18.38 4.00
N LEU A 604 -8.63 18.18 2.89
CA LEU A 604 -9.17 17.51 1.72
C LEU A 604 -9.44 16.02 1.95
N GLU A 605 -8.52 15.29 2.59
CA GLU A 605 -8.77 13.90 2.99
C GLU A 605 -10.04 13.80 3.86
N ARG A 606 -10.19 14.75 4.79
CA ARG A 606 -11.36 14.84 5.65
C ARG A 606 -12.62 15.22 4.86
N SER A 607 -12.55 16.14 3.90
CA SER A 607 -13.72 16.64 3.17
C SER A 607 -14.37 15.57 2.29
N VAL A 608 -13.57 14.73 1.63
CA VAL A 608 -14.07 13.56 0.88
C VAL A 608 -14.76 12.58 1.83
N ALA A 609 -14.13 12.26 2.97
CA ALA A 609 -14.72 11.38 3.97
C ALA A 609 -16.04 11.95 4.53
N TRP A 610 -16.08 13.25 4.85
CA TRP A 610 -17.30 13.90 5.33
C TRP A 610 -18.42 13.87 4.30
N ALA A 611 -18.12 14.10 3.02
CA ALA A 611 -19.10 14.05 1.94
C ALA A 611 -19.67 12.64 1.76
N VAL A 612 -18.82 11.61 1.76
CA VAL A 612 -19.24 10.20 1.67
C VAL A 612 -20.08 9.80 2.88
N LEU A 613 -19.66 10.17 4.10
CA LEU A 613 -20.40 9.87 5.33
C LEU A 613 -21.76 10.58 5.37
N ALA A 614 -21.82 11.84 4.94
CA ALA A 614 -23.07 12.58 4.87
C ALA A 614 -24.03 12.01 3.81
N GLN A 615 -23.50 11.56 2.67
CA GLN A 615 -24.29 10.88 1.64
C GLN A 615 -24.83 9.54 2.14
N ALA A 616 -23.99 8.73 2.80
CA ALA A 616 -24.38 7.47 3.41
C ALA A 616 -25.47 7.67 4.48
N ALA A 617 -25.38 8.73 5.29
CA ALA A 617 -26.39 9.04 6.30
C ALA A 617 -27.77 9.36 5.72
N VAL A 618 -27.83 10.09 4.60
CA VAL A 618 -29.10 10.40 3.91
C VAL A 618 -29.73 9.14 3.32
N VAL A 619 -28.93 8.32 2.60
CA VAL A 619 -29.41 7.04 2.05
C VAL A 619 -29.89 6.12 3.17
N PHE A 620 -29.11 6.02 4.25
CA PHE A 620 -29.49 5.24 5.41
C PHE A 620 -30.82 5.74 6.01
N GLY A 621 -30.98 7.04 6.23
CA GLY A 621 -32.20 7.64 6.77
C GLY A 621 -33.46 7.38 5.92
N GLU A 622 -33.35 7.44 4.59
CA GLU A 622 -34.46 7.09 3.68
C GLU A 622 -34.78 5.59 3.68
N MET A 623 -33.75 4.74 3.72
CA MET A 623 -33.96 3.28 3.80
C MET A 623 -34.68 2.92 5.11
N LEU A 624 -34.30 3.54 6.23
CA LEU A 624 -34.98 3.35 7.51
C LEU A 624 -36.45 3.75 7.49
N ARG A 625 -36.77 4.83 6.77
CA ARG A 625 -38.16 5.30 6.64
C ARG A 625 -39.05 4.31 5.90
N VAL A 626 -38.59 3.79 4.75
CA VAL A 626 -39.39 2.84 3.94
C VAL A 626 -39.61 1.53 4.71
N LEU A 627 -38.72 1.20 5.65
CA LEU A 627 -38.68 -0.08 6.34
C LEU A 627 -39.24 -0.05 7.77
N SER A 628 -39.70 1.10 8.27
CA SER A 628 -40.29 1.23 9.61
C SER A 628 -41.75 0.74 9.70
N GLY A 629 -42.34 0.29 8.59
CA GLY A 629 -43.65 -0.38 8.58
C GLY A 629 -43.51 -1.90 8.76
N GLU A 630 -44.13 -2.44 9.81
CA GLU A 630 -44.51 -3.86 9.96
C GLU A 630 -43.38 -4.91 9.97
N GLY A 631 -42.55 -4.96 11.01
CA GLY A 631 -41.72 -6.15 11.33
C GLY A 631 -40.49 -6.42 10.43
N ARG A 632 -40.41 -5.79 9.25
CA ARG A 632 -39.28 -5.88 8.29
C ARG A 632 -38.04 -5.12 8.72
N THR A 633 -38.23 -4.24 9.71
CA THR A 633 -37.21 -3.43 10.36
C THR A 633 -36.07 -4.30 10.89
N LEU A 634 -36.36 -5.38 11.62
CA LEU A 634 -35.33 -6.23 12.25
C LEU A 634 -34.38 -6.91 11.25
N LEU A 635 -34.89 -7.39 10.12
CA LEU A 635 -34.08 -8.04 9.07
C LEU A 635 -33.06 -7.06 8.47
N PHE A 636 -33.49 -5.82 8.22
CA PHE A 636 -32.65 -4.76 7.67
C PHE A 636 -31.68 -4.18 8.70
N PHE A 637 -32.14 -3.98 9.94
CA PHE A 637 -31.33 -3.47 11.03
C PHE A 637 -30.33 -4.51 11.57
N SER A 638 -30.34 -5.75 11.10
CA SER A 638 -29.35 -6.79 11.44
C SER A 638 -27.90 -6.32 11.28
N GLY A 639 -27.62 -5.47 10.28
CA GLY A 639 -26.31 -4.84 10.11
C GLY A 639 -25.95 -3.84 11.22
N LEU A 640 -26.89 -2.98 11.62
CA LEU A 640 -26.67 -2.00 12.69
C LEU A 640 -26.67 -2.65 14.07
N LEU A 641 -27.59 -3.58 14.31
CA LEU A 641 -27.66 -4.40 15.52
C LEU A 641 -26.42 -5.29 15.64
N GLY A 642 -25.80 -5.68 14.52
CA GLY A 642 -24.50 -6.34 14.46
C GLY A 642 -23.36 -5.55 15.09
N LEU A 643 -23.49 -4.23 15.28
CA LEU A 643 -22.53 -3.45 16.04
C LEU A 643 -22.52 -3.84 17.53
N VAL A 644 -23.62 -4.36 18.07
CA VAL A 644 -23.71 -4.74 19.49
C VAL A 644 -22.83 -5.97 19.79
N PRO A 645 -22.94 -7.11 19.09
CA PRO A 645 -21.99 -8.22 19.29
C PRO A 645 -20.55 -7.83 18.98
N LEU A 646 -20.31 -6.99 17.96
CA LEU A 646 -18.96 -6.51 17.67
C LEU A 646 -18.39 -5.67 18.82
N ALA A 647 -19.21 -4.85 19.48
CA ALA A 647 -18.82 -4.12 20.68
C ALA A 647 -18.53 -5.08 21.85
N VAL A 648 -19.34 -6.14 22.02
CA VAL A 648 -19.08 -7.19 23.03
C VAL A 648 -17.76 -7.90 22.74
N ILE A 649 -17.52 -8.32 21.49
CA ILE A 649 -16.24 -8.92 21.06
C ILE A 649 -15.09 -7.96 21.36
N ALA A 650 -15.23 -6.66 21.03
CA ALA A 650 -14.21 -5.66 21.31
C ALA A 650 -13.94 -5.51 22.81
N VAL A 651 -14.97 -5.55 23.67
CA VAL A 651 -14.81 -5.54 25.13
C VAL A 651 -14.12 -6.80 25.64
N VAL A 652 -14.48 -7.98 25.13
CA VAL A 652 -13.83 -9.25 25.48
C VAL A 652 -12.35 -9.23 25.09
N VAL A 653 -12.04 -8.77 23.87
CA VAL A 653 -10.66 -8.62 23.41
C VAL A 653 -9.91 -7.61 24.28
N LEU A 654 -10.50 -6.45 24.57
CA LEU A 654 -9.89 -5.44 25.43
C LEU A 654 -9.61 -5.98 26.85
N ALA A 655 -10.54 -6.72 27.43
CA ALA A 655 -10.38 -7.36 28.72
C ALA A 655 -9.26 -8.41 28.69
N ALA A 656 -9.20 -9.25 27.65
CA ALA A 656 -8.14 -10.25 27.47
C ALA A 656 -6.76 -9.60 27.34
N LEU A 657 -6.66 -8.45 26.65
CA LEU A 657 -5.40 -7.71 26.49
C LEU A 657 -4.89 -7.06 27.78
N LEU A 658 -5.81 -6.59 28.64
CA LEU A 658 -5.47 -5.89 29.89
C LEU A 658 -5.37 -6.83 31.11
N ALA A 659 -5.94 -8.03 31.03
CA ALA A 659 -5.91 -9.01 32.11
C ALA A 659 -4.48 -9.39 32.57
N PRO A 660 -3.49 -9.62 31.69
CA PRO A 660 -2.13 -9.94 32.12
C PRO A 660 -1.51 -8.86 33.01
N ASP A 661 -1.76 -7.58 32.75
CA ASP A 661 -1.22 -6.48 33.54
C ASP A 661 -1.79 -6.46 34.96
N LEU A 662 -3.09 -6.76 35.10
CA LEU A 662 -3.77 -6.89 36.39
C LEU A 662 -3.30 -8.11 37.15
N LEU A 663 -3.25 -9.27 36.48
CA LEU A 663 -2.92 -10.55 37.09
C LEU A 663 -1.46 -10.63 37.53
N THR A 664 -0.55 -9.97 36.81
CA THR A 664 0.88 -9.92 37.16
C THR A 664 1.24 -8.77 38.11
N ARG A 665 0.27 -7.96 38.56
CA ARG A 665 0.52 -6.78 39.40
C ARG A 665 1.16 -7.12 40.76
N HIS A 666 0.90 -8.31 41.30
CA HIS A 666 1.52 -8.79 42.54
C HIS A 666 3.03 -9.04 42.42
N LEU A 667 3.56 -9.15 41.21
CA LEU A 667 4.99 -9.31 40.92
C LEU A 667 5.67 -7.96 40.63
N ARG A 668 5.08 -6.82 41.02
CA ARG A 668 5.61 -5.48 40.70
C ARG A 668 7.05 -5.29 41.20
N ASP A 669 7.42 -5.93 42.31
CA ASP A 669 8.76 -5.83 42.91
C ASP A 669 9.80 -6.77 42.25
N ASP A 670 9.37 -7.67 41.36
CA ASP A 670 10.24 -8.56 40.58
C ASP A 670 9.94 -8.43 39.08
N PRO A 671 10.56 -7.46 38.39
CA PRO A 671 10.24 -7.13 37.01
C PRO A 671 10.52 -8.27 36.04
N VAL A 672 11.53 -9.10 36.32
CA VAL A 672 11.90 -10.24 35.46
C VAL A 672 10.84 -11.32 35.54
N ARG A 673 10.46 -11.74 36.75
CA ARG A 673 9.37 -12.71 36.93
C ARG A 673 8.05 -12.18 36.40
N ARG A 674 7.78 -10.88 36.56
CA ARG A 674 6.58 -10.23 36.02
C ARG A 674 6.53 -10.32 34.50
N ALA A 675 7.64 -10.01 33.81
CA ALA A 675 7.74 -10.11 32.35
C ALA A 675 7.57 -11.56 31.86
N GLN A 676 8.23 -12.52 32.50
CA GLN A 676 8.09 -13.94 32.17
C GLN A 676 6.66 -14.45 32.36
N ALA A 677 6.01 -14.08 33.47
CA ALA A 677 4.62 -14.39 33.71
C ALA A 677 3.75 -13.80 32.59
N TRP A 678 3.91 -12.50 32.29
CA TRP A 678 3.15 -11.82 31.24
C TRP A 678 3.29 -12.50 29.87
N LEU A 679 4.50 -12.91 29.48
CA LEU A 679 4.76 -13.64 28.23
C LEU A 679 4.08 -15.01 28.20
N SER A 680 4.06 -15.71 29.33
CA SER A 680 3.31 -16.96 29.47
C SER A 680 1.81 -16.72 29.27
N TRP A 681 1.23 -15.71 29.93
CA TRP A 681 -0.17 -15.30 29.76
C TRP A 681 -0.48 -14.92 28.31
N ARG A 682 0.41 -14.16 27.65
CA ARG A 682 0.29 -13.79 26.24
C ARG A 682 0.08 -15.03 25.36
N ARG A 683 0.97 -16.02 25.48
CA ARG A 683 0.99 -17.21 24.62
C ARG A 683 -0.17 -18.16 24.91
N TRP A 684 -0.42 -18.46 26.18
CA TRP A 684 -1.34 -19.53 26.57
C TRP A 684 -2.78 -19.07 26.78
N MET A 685 -3.01 -17.77 27.00
CA MET A 685 -4.35 -17.25 27.30
C MET A 685 -4.77 -16.12 26.37
N VAL A 686 -4.00 -15.04 26.26
CA VAL A 686 -4.42 -13.85 25.51
C VAL A 686 -4.59 -14.15 24.03
N GLN A 687 -3.58 -14.72 23.37
CA GLN A 687 -3.65 -15.03 21.94
C GLN A 687 -4.84 -15.95 21.61
N PRO A 688 -5.00 -17.12 22.26
CA PRO A 688 -6.18 -17.97 22.05
C PRO A 688 -7.49 -17.22 22.31
N LEU A 689 -7.60 -16.44 23.39
CA LEU A 689 -8.82 -15.69 23.71
C LEU A 689 -9.14 -14.64 22.64
N VAL A 690 -8.15 -13.91 22.12
CA VAL A 690 -8.37 -12.92 21.05
C VAL A 690 -8.81 -13.60 19.76
N PHE A 691 -8.17 -14.71 19.36
CA PHE A 691 -8.56 -15.48 18.17
C PHE A 691 -9.94 -16.13 18.31
N LEU A 692 -10.27 -16.64 19.49
CA LEU A 692 -11.54 -17.30 19.77
C LEU A 692 -12.66 -16.35 20.20
N ALA A 693 -12.36 -15.08 20.53
CA ALA A 693 -13.33 -14.12 21.02
C ALA A 693 -14.52 -13.99 20.08
N ALA A 694 -14.27 -13.80 18.78
CA ALA A 694 -15.32 -13.68 17.78
C ALA A 694 -16.17 -14.96 17.66
N PRO A 695 -15.62 -16.14 17.30
CA PRO A 695 -16.44 -17.35 17.13
C PRO A 695 -17.14 -17.79 18.42
N VAL A 696 -16.48 -17.71 19.58
CA VAL A 696 -17.10 -18.10 20.87
C VAL A 696 -18.21 -17.14 21.26
N THR A 697 -17.99 -15.82 21.16
CA THR A 697 -19.03 -14.83 21.45
C THR A 697 -20.23 -15.03 20.56
N LEU A 698 -20.02 -15.35 19.28
CA LEU A 698 -21.11 -15.60 18.34
C LEU A 698 -21.87 -16.89 18.64
N VAL A 699 -21.19 -17.98 19.00
CA VAL A 699 -21.86 -19.21 19.44
C VAL A 699 -22.70 -18.97 20.70
N LEU A 700 -22.14 -18.28 21.70
CA LEU A 700 -22.86 -17.93 22.93
C LEU A 700 -24.04 -16.99 22.64
N TRP A 701 -23.86 -16.04 21.73
CA TRP A 701 -24.90 -15.12 21.30
C TRP A 701 -26.04 -15.85 20.59
N ALA A 702 -25.72 -16.78 19.68
CA ALA A 702 -26.70 -17.61 19.00
C ALA A 702 -27.49 -18.48 19.99
N TRP A 703 -26.78 -19.10 20.94
CA TRP A 703 -27.42 -19.89 22.00
C TRP A 703 -28.34 -19.05 22.88
N ALA A 704 -27.89 -17.87 23.33
CA ALA A 704 -28.68 -16.95 24.12
C ALA A 704 -29.90 -16.41 23.35
N ALA A 705 -29.72 -16.07 22.07
CA ALA A 705 -30.80 -15.62 21.20
C ALA A 705 -31.86 -16.71 20.95
N GLY A 706 -31.44 -17.97 20.92
CA GLY A 706 -32.33 -19.13 20.89
C GLY A 706 -33.08 -19.31 22.21
N ALA A 707 -32.37 -19.31 23.34
CA ALA A 707 -32.93 -19.54 24.67
C ALA A 707 -33.90 -18.42 25.12
N LEU A 708 -33.65 -17.18 24.72
CA LEU A 708 -34.48 -16.02 25.06
C LEU A 708 -35.57 -15.71 24.02
N ASP A 709 -35.65 -16.49 22.95
CA ASP A 709 -36.57 -16.30 21.81
C ASP A 709 -36.64 -14.84 21.30
N SER A 710 -35.46 -14.23 21.12
CA SER A 710 -35.32 -12.79 20.87
C SER A 710 -34.95 -12.49 19.41
N ASP A 711 -35.88 -11.92 18.66
CA ASP A 711 -35.70 -11.60 17.25
C ASP A 711 -34.59 -10.56 16.99
N TRP A 712 -34.44 -9.57 17.88
CA TRP A 712 -33.38 -8.57 17.75
C TRP A 712 -31.99 -9.17 18.01
N MET A 713 -31.87 -10.13 18.93
CA MET A 713 -30.61 -10.82 19.17
C MET A 713 -30.25 -11.71 17.99
N ARG A 714 -31.23 -12.42 17.42
CA ARG A 714 -31.04 -13.21 16.20
C ARG A 714 -30.64 -12.33 15.02
N ALA A 715 -31.21 -11.12 14.89
CA ALA A 715 -30.83 -10.16 13.87
C ALA A 715 -29.40 -9.60 14.08
N ALA A 716 -29.02 -9.26 15.31
CA ALA A 716 -27.67 -8.81 15.66
C ALA A 716 -26.58 -9.81 15.26
N PHE A 717 -26.89 -11.11 15.19
CA PHE A 717 -25.93 -12.16 14.86
C PHE A 717 -25.41 -12.12 13.42
N ALA A 718 -26.19 -11.59 12.47
CA ALA A 718 -25.94 -11.77 11.04
C ALA A 718 -24.61 -11.16 10.54
N LEU A 719 -24.43 -9.84 10.71
CA LEU A 719 -23.24 -9.14 10.23
C LEU A 719 -21.94 -9.65 10.88
N PRO A 720 -21.86 -9.81 12.22
CA PRO A 720 -20.64 -10.28 12.87
C PRO A 720 -20.28 -11.71 12.48
N THR A 721 -21.28 -12.57 12.26
CA THR A 721 -21.09 -13.92 11.75
C THR A 721 -20.57 -13.92 10.33
N LEU A 722 -21.14 -13.09 9.44
CA LEU A 722 -20.64 -12.94 8.09
C LEU A 722 -19.16 -12.50 8.09
N ILE A 723 -18.81 -11.49 8.89
CA ILE A 723 -17.42 -11.03 9.03
C ILE A 723 -16.52 -12.14 9.54
N THR A 724 -16.94 -12.85 10.59
CA THR A 724 -16.14 -13.90 11.24
C THR A 724 -15.96 -15.11 10.33
N VAL A 725 -17.02 -15.62 9.71
CA VAL A 725 -16.97 -16.75 8.78
C VAL A 725 -16.16 -16.38 7.54
N THR A 726 -16.32 -15.16 7.00
CA THR A 726 -15.51 -14.71 5.85
C THR A 726 -14.04 -14.61 6.24
N ALA A 727 -13.71 -14.03 7.39
CA ALA A 727 -12.34 -13.93 7.86
C ALA A 727 -11.70 -15.32 8.08
N ILE A 728 -12.40 -16.24 8.76
CA ILE A 728 -11.95 -17.61 8.96
C ILE A 728 -11.81 -18.33 7.61
N GLY A 729 -12.80 -18.20 6.74
CA GLY A 729 -12.79 -18.80 5.41
C GLY A 729 -11.60 -18.34 4.57
N LEU A 730 -11.29 -17.04 4.58
CA LEU A 730 -10.11 -16.50 3.91
C LEU A 730 -8.81 -17.08 4.46
N LEU A 731 -8.69 -17.21 5.79
CA LEU A 731 -7.53 -17.81 6.45
C LEU A 731 -7.40 -19.30 6.12
N VAL A 732 -8.49 -20.05 6.14
CA VAL A 732 -8.51 -21.50 5.82
C VAL A 732 -8.20 -21.73 4.35
N ILE A 733 -8.83 -20.98 3.44
CA ILE A 733 -8.57 -21.06 2.00
C ILE A 733 -7.10 -20.74 1.71
N ASP A 734 -6.57 -19.69 2.33
CA ASP A 734 -5.17 -19.31 2.17
C ASP A 734 -4.20 -20.33 2.78
N TRP A 735 -4.55 -20.94 3.91
CA TRP A 735 -3.78 -22.04 4.51
C TRP A 735 -3.78 -23.28 3.61
N VAL A 736 -4.94 -23.75 3.14
CA VAL A 736 -5.03 -24.88 2.20
C VAL A 736 -4.24 -24.59 0.93
N ARG A 737 -4.36 -23.38 0.38
CA ARG A 737 -3.60 -22.96 -0.81
C ARG A 737 -2.09 -23.04 -0.58
N ARG A 738 -1.60 -22.75 0.63
CA ARG A 738 -0.18 -22.73 0.97
C ARG A 738 0.39 -24.10 1.30
N GLU A 739 -0.24 -24.81 2.23
CA GLU A 739 0.26 -26.08 2.77
C GLU A 739 -0.16 -27.29 1.90
N HIS A 740 -1.21 -27.12 1.10
CA HIS A 740 -1.87 -28.20 0.38
C HIS A 740 -2.31 -27.78 -1.04
N GLU A 741 -1.39 -27.20 -1.82
CA GLU A 741 -1.65 -26.68 -3.17
C GLU A 741 -2.38 -27.68 -4.08
N LEU A 742 -2.00 -28.97 -4.04
CA LEU A 742 -2.63 -30.03 -4.84
C LEU A 742 -4.10 -30.27 -4.49
N LEU A 743 -4.50 -29.98 -3.24
CA LEU A 743 -5.87 -30.13 -2.75
C LEU A 743 -6.71 -28.86 -2.97
N TYR A 744 -6.07 -27.70 -3.14
CA TYR A 744 -6.76 -26.42 -3.23
C TYR A 744 -7.83 -26.39 -4.33
N ALA A 745 -7.44 -26.66 -5.58
CA ALA A 745 -8.39 -26.58 -6.71
C ALA A 745 -9.54 -27.61 -6.59
N PRO A 746 -9.29 -28.91 -6.28
CA PRO A 746 -10.37 -29.86 -6.00
C PRO A 746 -11.31 -29.42 -4.87
N LEU A 747 -10.76 -28.95 -3.74
CA LEU A 747 -11.55 -28.50 -2.60
C LEU A 747 -12.41 -27.29 -2.93
N MET A 748 -11.88 -26.33 -3.70
CA MET A 748 -12.65 -25.16 -4.15
C MET A 748 -13.78 -25.55 -5.11
N ILE A 749 -13.54 -26.49 -6.03
CA ILE A 749 -14.59 -27.00 -6.93
C ILE A 749 -15.69 -27.69 -6.11
N VAL A 750 -15.32 -28.58 -5.18
CA VAL A 750 -16.29 -29.27 -4.30
C VAL A 750 -17.05 -28.27 -3.45
N ALA A 751 -16.39 -27.26 -2.89
CA ALA A 751 -17.03 -26.22 -2.08
C ALA A 751 -18.05 -25.41 -2.89
N VAL A 752 -17.70 -24.98 -4.11
CA VAL A 752 -18.62 -24.25 -5.01
C VAL A 752 -19.80 -25.12 -5.40
N LEU A 753 -19.57 -26.40 -5.74
CA LEU A 753 -20.65 -27.34 -6.09
C LEU A 753 -21.57 -27.63 -4.91
N ALA A 754 -21.02 -27.86 -3.72
CA ALA A 754 -21.79 -28.13 -2.51
C ALA A 754 -22.61 -26.90 -2.10
N LEU A 755 -21.97 -25.74 -1.94
CA LEU A 755 -22.66 -24.50 -1.54
C LEU A 755 -23.71 -24.09 -2.58
N GLY A 756 -23.34 -24.15 -3.86
CA GLY A 756 -24.24 -23.83 -4.96
C GLY A 756 -25.42 -24.80 -5.03
N GLY A 757 -25.19 -26.11 -4.82
CA GLY A 757 -26.25 -27.12 -4.74
C GLY A 757 -27.22 -26.89 -3.58
N PHE A 758 -26.72 -26.55 -2.38
CA PHE A 758 -27.57 -26.18 -1.24
C PHE A 758 -28.40 -24.93 -1.52
N LEU A 759 -27.79 -23.89 -2.10
CA LEU A 759 -28.51 -22.66 -2.48
C LEU A 759 -29.57 -22.94 -3.56
N LEU A 760 -29.26 -23.82 -4.52
CA LEU A 760 -30.18 -24.24 -5.58
C LEU A 760 -31.38 -25.00 -5.00
N GLY A 761 -31.15 -25.93 -4.07
CA GLY A 761 -32.21 -26.63 -3.35
C GLY A 761 -33.08 -25.70 -2.49
N ALA A 762 -32.48 -24.69 -1.86
CA ALA A 762 -33.22 -23.69 -1.10
C ALA A 762 -34.08 -22.77 -2.00
N ALA A 763 -33.61 -22.49 -3.21
CA ALA A 763 -34.34 -21.70 -4.20
C ALA A 763 -35.48 -22.49 -4.88
N GLU A 764 -35.27 -23.77 -5.16
CA GLU A 764 -36.22 -24.69 -5.82
C GLU A 764 -36.56 -25.88 -4.91
N PRO A 765 -37.57 -25.77 -4.01
CA PRO A 765 -37.96 -26.85 -3.10
C PRO A 765 -38.27 -28.16 -3.83
N GLY A 766 -37.85 -29.28 -3.26
CA GLY A 766 -38.00 -30.60 -3.87
C GLY A 766 -36.91 -30.99 -4.86
N LEU A 767 -35.99 -30.08 -5.22
CA LEU A 767 -34.89 -30.38 -6.15
C LEU A 767 -33.87 -31.39 -5.58
N LEU A 768 -33.68 -31.39 -4.26
CA LEU A 768 -32.75 -32.28 -3.56
C LEU A 768 -33.44 -33.49 -2.90
N ASP A 769 -34.75 -33.66 -3.12
CA ASP A 769 -35.52 -34.74 -2.54
C ASP A 769 -35.30 -36.04 -3.34
N VAL A 770 -34.22 -36.75 -3.01
CA VAL A 770 -33.91 -38.04 -3.59
C VAL A 770 -34.48 -39.15 -2.72
N LEU A 771 -35.22 -40.08 -3.33
CA LEU A 771 -35.78 -41.26 -2.66
C LEU A 771 -34.68 -42.03 -1.89
N GLY A 772 -34.78 -42.06 -0.56
CA GLY A 772 -33.82 -42.71 0.34
C GLY A 772 -32.66 -41.83 0.84
N PHE A 773 -32.65 -40.53 0.50
CA PHE A 773 -31.63 -39.56 0.92
C PHE A 773 -32.25 -38.17 1.11
N GLU A 774 -33.16 -38.03 2.09
CA GLU A 774 -33.96 -36.82 2.34
C GLU A 774 -33.22 -35.71 3.12
N ASP A 775 -32.10 -36.04 3.78
CA ASP A 775 -31.38 -35.10 4.64
C ASP A 775 -30.92 -33.81 3.92
N PRO A 776 -30.43 -33.83 2.66
CA PRO A 776 -30.07 -32.62 1.94
C PRO A 776 -31.27 -31.72 1.59
N GLY A 777 -32.43 -32.30 1.30
CA GLY A 777 -33.67 -31.56 1.06
C GLY A 777 -34.13 -30.81 2.31
N ARG A 778 -34.15 -31.51 3.46
CA ARG A 778 -34.46 -30.90 4.76
C ARG A 778 -33.50 -29.76 5.12
N LEU A 779 -32.20 -29.96 4.90
CA LEU A 779 -31.18 -28.96 5.22
C LEU A 779 -31.27 -27.71 4.31
N ALA A 780 -31.69 -27.88 3.06
CA ALA A 780 -31.94 -26.77 2.14
C ALA A 780 -33.22 -25.98 2.51
N ASP A 781 -34.27 -26.67 2.94
CA ASP A 781 -35.49 -26.04 3.46
C ASP A 781 -35.23 -25.31 4.79
N ASP A 782 -34.41 -25.90 5.66
CA ASP A 782 -33.93 -25.25 6.88
C ASP A 782 -33.15 -23.98 6.53
N LEU A 783 -32.21 -24.01 5.57
CA LEU A 783 -31.46 -22.83 5.13
C LEU A 783 -32.37 -21.71 4.63
N ARG A 784 -33.43 -22.05 3.89
CA ARG A 784 -34.42 -21.09 3.35
C ARG A 784 -35.22 -20.39 4.46
N THR A 785 -35.54 -21.12 5.53
CA THR A 785 -36.41 -20.65 6.61
C THR A 785 -35.63 -20.16 7.84
N TRP A 786 -34.33 -20.43 7.90
CA TRP A 786 -33.45 -20.02 8.99
C TRP A 786 -33.28 -18.50 8.97
N TRP A 787 -34.03 -17.83 9.85
CA TRP A 787 -34.04 -16.37 9.98
C TRP A 787 -32.64 -15.72 9.99
N PRO A 788 -31.61 -16.26 10.67
CA PRO A 788 -30.24 -15.76 10.57
C PRO A 788 -29.68 -15.76 9.13
N ALA A 789 -29.91 -16.80 8.32
CA ALA A 789 -29.48 -16.80 6.93
C ALA A 789 -30.19 -15.73 6.10
N VAL A 790 -31.50 -15.53 6.32
CA VAL A 790 -32.25 -14.45 5.67
C VAL A 790 -31.72 -13.07 6.10
N ALA A 791 -31.41 -12.89 7.38
CA ALA A 791 -30.81 -11.65 7.90
C ALA A 791 -29.40 -11.41 7.32
N VAL A 792 -28.58 -12.45 7.18
CA VAL A 792 -27.27 -12.38 6.52
C VAL A 792 -27.42 -11.99 5.05
N GLY A 793 -28.38 -12.58 4.32
CA GLY A 793 -28.68 -12.21 2.93
C GLY A 793 -29.11 -10.75 2.79
N GLY A 794 -29.98 -10.25 3.69
CA GLY A 794 -30.41 -8.85 3.70
C GLY A 794 -29.30 -7.86 4.06
N ALA A 795 -28.43 -8.23 5.01
CA ALA A 795 -27.23 -7.45 5.34
C ALA A 795 -26.24 -7.41 4.17
N LEU A 796 -25.99 -8.56 3.52
CA LEU A 796 -25.12 -8.66 2.35
C LEU A 796 -25.64 -7.81 1.18
N PHE A 797 -26.94 -7.90 0.88
CA PHE A 797 -27.58 -7.06 -0.13
C PHE A 797 -27.34 -5.58 0.16
N THR A 798 -27.57 -5.15 1.40
CA THR A 798 -27.44 -3.74 1.79
C THR A 798 -26.00 -3.26 1.68
N VAL A 799 -25.03 -4.04 2.17
CA VAL A 799 -23.61 -3.72 2.08
C VAL A 799 -23.15 -3.63 0.62
N VAL A 800 -23.53 -4.59 -0.22
CA VAL A 800 -23.15 -4.61 -1.64
C VAL A 800 -23.81 -3.46 -2.39
N ALA A 801 -25.11 -3.21 -2.17
CA ALA A 801 -25.85 -2.13 -2.83
C ALA A 801 -25.29 -0.74 -2.46
N VAL A 802 -25.09 -0.47 -1.16
CA VAL A 802 -24.49 0.78 -0.68
C VAL A 802 -23.05 0.92 -1.19
N GLY A 803 -22.25 -0.14 -1.12
CA GLY A 803 -20.89 -0.17 -1.65
C GLY A 803 -20.83 0.15 -3.15
N ALA A 804 -21.73 -0.45 -3.95
CA ALA A 804 -21.85 -0.19 -5.38
C ALA A 804 -22.26 1.27 -5.67
N ALA A 805 -23.20 1.83 -4.89
CA ALA A 805 -23.63 3.23 -5.04
C ALA A 805 -22.50 4.22 -4.71
N VAL A 806 -21.79 3.99 -3.60
CA VAL A 806 -20.62 4.82 -3.19
C VAL A 806 -19.49 4.71 -4.22
N LEU A 807 -19.23 3.49 -4.71
CA LEU A 807 -18.23 3.26 -5.75
C LEU A 807 -18.60 3.95 -7.06
N LEU A 808 -19.87 3.85 -7.51
CA LEU A 808 -20.35 4.55 -8.69
C LEU A 808 -20.22 6.06 -8.54
N ALA A 809 -20.60 6.61 -7.39
CA ALA A 809 -20.44 8.02 -7.09
C ALA A 809 -18.97 8.45 -7.10
N HIS A 810 -18.06 7.63 -6.58
CA HIS A 810 -16.62 7.87 -6.68
C HIS A 810 -16.15 7.88 -8.15
N LEU A 811 -16.61 6.92 -8.96
CA LEU A 811 -16.31 6.87 -10.40
C LEU A 811 -16.86 8.10 -11.14
N VAL A 812 -18.06 8.57 -10.79
CA VAL A 812 -18.63 9.83 -11.30
C VAL A 812 -17.78 11.03 -10.87
N PHE A 813 -17.35 11.06 -9.61
CA PHE A 813 -16.49 12.11 -9.05
C PHE A 813 -15.15 12.24 -9.76
N VAL A 814 -14.52 11.12 -10.15
CA VAL A 814 -13.26 11.15 -10.92
C VAL A 814 -13.47 11.39 -12.42
N GLY A 815 -14.72 11.42 -12.88
CA GLY A 815 -15.07 11.69 -14.28
C GLY A 815 -15.06 10.45 -15.18
N ALA A 816 -15.07 9.24 -14.60
CA ALA A 816 -14.98 7.98 -15.35
C ALA A 816 -16.15 7.74 -16.31
N TYR A 817 -17.33 8.31 -16.05
CA TYR A 817 -18.51 8.18 -16.91
C TYR A 817 -18.26 8.64 -18.36
N LEU A 818 -17.31 9.56 -18.57
CA LEU A 818 -16.93 10.03 -19.90
C LEU A 818 -16.09 9.02 -20.69
N LEU A 819 -15.50 8.02 -20.01
CA LEU A 819 -14.72 6.95 -20.65
C LEU A 819 -15.59 6.01 -21.49
N ILE A 820 -16.90 5.94 -21.21
CA ILE A 820 -17.83 5.12 -22.01
C ILE A 820 -17.83 5.58 -23.47
N ALA A 821 -17.67 6.88 -23.71
CA ALA A 821 -17.58 7.46 -25.06
C ALA A 821 -16.14 7.53 -25.61
N ASP A 822 -15.16 6.95 -24.91
CA ASP A 822 -13.76 6.89 -25.33
C ASP A 822 -13.40 5.46 -25.78
N PRO A 823 -13.39 5.18 -27.09
CA PRO A 823 -13.08 3.85 -27.61
C PRO A 823 -11.63 3.43 -27.37
N LYS A 824 -10.73 4.33 -26.93
CA LYS A 824 -9.36 3.94 -26.55
C LYS A 824 -9.30 3.47 -25.10
N ALA A 825 -10.22 3.93 -24.25
CA ALA A 825 -10.24 3.60 -22.82
C ALA A 825 -10.49 2.11 -22.52
N TRP A 826 -11.13 1.36 -23.43
CA TRP A 826 -11.30 -0.09 -23.26
C TRP A 826 -10.02 -0.91 -23.58
N VAL A 827 -9.09 -0.34 -24.36
CA VAL A 827 -7.86 -1.02 -24.77
C VAL A 827 -6.89 -0.99 -23.61
N SER A 828 -6.14 -2.07 -23.39
CA SER A 828 -4.99 -2.05 -22.48
C SER A 828 -3.71 -1.97 -23.32
N PRO A 829 -3.33 -0.78 -23.83
CA PRO A 829 -2.11 -0.65 -24.62
C PRO A 829 -0.88 -0.93 -23.75
N ARG A 830 0.18 -1.44 -24.37
CA ARG A 830 1.49 -1.52 -23.72
C ARG A 830 2.22 -0.21 -23.92
N TYR A 831 2.69 0.37 -22.83
CA TYR A 831 3.57 1.53 -22.89
C TYR A 831 4.90 1.11 -23.53
N ARG A 832 5.46 1.99 -24.38
CA ARG A 832 6.74 1.81 -25.05
C ARG A 832 7.52 3.13 -24.91
N PRO A 833 8.66 3.14 -24.19
CA PRO A 833 9.43 4.38 -23.99
C PRO A 833 9.92 4.94 -25.32
N GLY A 834 9.75 6.24 -25.55
CA GLY A 834 10.24 6.93 -26.76
C GLY A 834 9.60 6.52 -28.10
N GLY A 835 8.69 5.54 -28.11
CA GLY A 835 7.93 5.14 -29.29
C GLY A 835 6.55 5.79 -29.33
N PRO A 836 5.89 5.86 -30.50
CA PRO A 836 4.48 6.25 -30.56
C PRO A 836 3.67 5.31 -29.68
N THR A 837 2.88 5.85 -28.75
CA THR A 837 2.03 4.99 -27.92
C THR A 837 1.05 4.25 -28.81
N PRO A 838 0.84 2.94 -28.63
CA PRO A 838 -0.17 2.22 -29.39
C PRO A 838 -1.51 2.95 -29.27
N PHE A 839 -2.11 3.28 -30.42
CA PHE A 839 -3.38 4.01 -30.51
C PHE A 839 -3.35 5.47 -30.02
N ASP A 840 -2.22 6.17 -29.92
CA ASP A 840 -2.12 7.55 -29.40
C ASP A 840 -2.91 7.70 -28.08
N PHE A 841 -2.50 6.89 -27.08
CA PHE A 841 -3.20 6.85 -25.81
C PHE A 841 -2.92 8.11 -24.99
N ILE A 842 -1.71 8.27 -24.49
CA ILE A 842 -1.18 9.54 -23.98
C ILE A 842 0.29 9.53 -24.36
N SER A 843 0.71 10.35 -25.31
CA SER A 843 2.13 10.42 -25.67
C SER A 843 2.94 11.08 -24.54
N GLU A 844 4.26 10.86 -24.50
CA GLU A 844 5.12 11.59 -23.55
C GLU A 844 5.10 13.11 -23.81
N ALA A 845 4.92 13.53 -25.07
CA ALA A 845 4.76 14.93 -25.42
C ALA A 845 3.46 15.51 -24.86
N ASP A 846 2.31 14.83 -25.07
CA ASP A 846 1.03 15.24 -24.47
C ASP A 846 1.13 15.29 -22.94
N ALA A 847 1.76 14.29 -22.33
CA ALA A 847 1.95 14.23 -20.89
C ALA A 847 2.81 15.40 -20.38
N THR A 848 3.87 15.76 -21.12
CA THR A 848 4.74 16.91 -20.79
C THR A 848 3.93 18.19 -20.82
N SER A 849 3.23 18.48 -21.92
CA SER A 849 2.43 19.71 -22.05
C SER A 849 1.29 19.79 -21.03
N ILE A 850 0.67 18.66 -20.68
CA ILE A 850 -0.34 18.60 -19.61
C ILE A 850 0.27 18.93 -18.24
N ILE A 851 1.42 18.32 -17.92
CA ILE A 851 2.08 18.54 -16.64
C ILE A 851 2.56 19.98 -16.52
N GLU A 852 3.21 20.53 -17.54
CA GLU A 852 3.67 21.92 -17.57
C GLU A 852 2.51 22.90 -17.37
N ALA A 853 1.43 22.74 -18.13
CA ALA A 853 0.27 23.62 -18.03
C ALA A 853 -0.41 23.53 -16.65
N GLU A 854 -0.53 22.33 -16.08
CA GLU A 854 -1.07 22.14 -14.73
C GLU A 854 -0.13 22.73 -13.64
N GLN A 855 1.18 22.85 -13.90
CA GLN A 855 2.15 23.48 -12.97
C GLN A 855 2.09 25.01 -13.01
N GLU A 856 1.83 25.58 -14.18
CA GLU A 856 1.70 27.03 -14.39
C GLU A 856 0.38 27.57 -13.85
N GLU A 857 -0.73 26.84 -14.05
CA GLU A 857 -2.03 27.16 -13.48
C GLU A 857 -2.12 26.74 -12.00
N MET A 858 -1.43 27.49 -11.14
CA MET A 858 -1.54 27.38 -9.69
C MET A 858 -2.90 27.90 -9.21
N GLY A 859 -3.93 27.07 -9.35
CA GLY A 859 -5.24 27.32 -8.78
C GLY A 859 -6.39 26.92 -9.68
N GLY A 860 -7.27 26.08 -9.15
CA GLY A 860 -8.72 26.20 -9.35
C GLY A 860 -9.33 25.85 -10.70
N GLU A 861 -8.64 25.94 -11.85
CA GLU A 861 -9.11 25.49 -13.17
C GLU A 861 -8.17 24.40 -13.75
N PRO A 862 -8.66 23.49 -14.62
CA PRO A 862 -7.78 22.50 -15.27
C PRO A 862 -7.15 23.14 -16.50
N ALA A 863 -5.83 23.01 -16.61
CA ALA A 863 -5.10 23.76 -17.63
C ALA A 863 -5.58 23.42 -19.05
N VAL A 864 -5.79 24.47 -19.84
CA VAL A 864 -6.12 24.34 -21.26
C VAL A 864 -4.82 24.24 -22.02
N VAL A 865 -4.49 23.02 -22.45
CA VAL A 865 -3.31 22.76 -23.28
C VAL A 865 -3.71 22.87 -24.75
N GLU A 866 -3.16 23.85 -25.46
CA GLU A 866 -3.31 23.93 -26.91
C GLU A 866 -2.65 22.71 -27.59
N GLY A 867 -3.29 22.14 -28.61
CA GLY A 867 -2.76 21.00 -29.36
C GLY A 867 -3.04 19.60 -28.77
N VAL A 868 -3.48 19.49 -27.51
CA VAL A 868 -3.81 18.19 -26.89
C VAL A 868 -5.32 17.91 -26.95
N ASP A 869 -5.71 16.76 -27.51
CA ASP A 869 -7.12 16.37 -27.62
C ASP A 869 -7.82 16.28 -26.24
N ARG A 870 -9.11 16.63 -26.22
CA ARG A 870 -9.93 16.65 -25.01
C ARG A 870 -10.03 15.27 -24.35
N ARG A 871 -10.02 14.16 -25.10
CA ARG A 871 -10.04 12.80 -24.53
C ARG A 871 -8.70 12.43 -23.93
N THR A 872 -7.57 12.78 -24.57
CA THR A 872 -6.22 12.60 -24.01
C THR A 872 -6.07 13.31 -22.67
N ARG A 873 -6.45 14.59 -22.59
CA ARG A 873 -6.44 15.33 -21.32
C ARG A 873 -7.33 14.70 -20.25
N ARG A 874 -8.50 14.15 -20.61
CA ARG A 874 -9.37 13.45 -19.64
C ARG A 874 -8.73 12.17 -19.09
N ARG A 875 -8.07 11.39 -19.94
CA ARG A 875 -7.36 10.18 -19.52
C ARG A 875 -6.23 10.52 -18.56
N ALA A 876 -5.47 11.57 -18.86
CA ALA A 876 -4.47 12.13 -17.94
C ALA A 876 -5.12 12.57 -16.62
N GLN A 877 -6.25 13.30 -16.67
CA GLN A 877 -6.99 13.74 -15.48
C GLN A 877 -7.54 12.59 -14.61
N ILE A 878 -7.73 11.39 -15.17
CA ILE A 878 -8.19 10.22 -14.41
C ILE A 878 -7.00 9.48 -13.78
N ALA A 879 -5.90 9.36 -14.53
CA ALA A 879 -4.61 8.92 -14.00
C ALA A 879 -4.11 9.85 -12.90
N PHE A 880 -4.47 11.13 -13.02
CA PHE A 880 -3.94 12.23 -12.25
C PHE A 880 -4.97 13.37 -12.19
N PRO A 881 -5.82 13.48 -11.17
CA PRO A 881 -6.92 14.48 -11.08
C PRO A 881 -6.48 15.97 -10.94
N GLY A 882 -5.28 16.30 -11.43
CA GLY A 882 -4.57 17.57 -11.29
C GLY A 882 -3.41 17.45 -10.29
N LEU A 883 -2.47 18.40 -10.33
CA LEU A 883 -1.44 18.53 -9.28
C LEU A 883 -2.04 18.83 -7.90
N ASN A 884 -3.30 19.28 -7.86
CA ASN A 884 -4.05 19.51 -6.64
C ASN A 884 -4.92 18.30 -6.28
N PRO A 885 -4.74 17.72 -5.08
CA PRO A 885 -5.53 16.58 -4.64
C PRO A 885 -7.03 16.97 -4.57
N PRO A 886 -7.98 16.00 -4.67
CA PRO A 886 -7.86 14.65 -4.14
C PRO A 886 -7.52 13.62 -5.18
N PHE A 887 -6.44 12.91 -4.88
CA PHE A 887 -6.39 11.48 -5.12
C PHE A 887 -7.58 10.85 -4.38
N GLY A 888 -8.43 10.13 -5.09
CA GLY A 888 -9.32 9.19 -4.42
C GLY A 888 -8.50 8.14 -3.67
N PRO A 889 -9.13 7.38 -2.74
CA PRO A 889 -8.43 6.34 -2.00
C PRO A 889 -7.75 5.30 -2.91
N ILE A 890 -8.28 5.04 -4.11
CA ILE A 890 -7.69 4.13 -5.09
C ILE A 890 -6.44 4.73 -5.76
N GLN A 891 -6.46 6.02 -6.12
CA GLN A 891 -5.33 6.70 -6.75
C GLN A 891 -4.11 6.79 -5.84
N ARG A 892 -4.30 6.78 -4.51
CA ARG A 892 -3.21 6.73 -3.53
C ARG A 892 -2.41 5.42 -3.61
N PHE A 893 -3.06 4.32 -4.01
CA PHE A 893 -2.45 2.99 -4.11
C PHE A 893 -2.22 2.56 -5.56
N VAL A 894 -2.11 3.52 -6.48
CA VAL A 894 -1.98 3.21 -7.92
C VAL A 894 -0.70 2.40 -8.21
N SER A 895 0.38 2.70 -7.50
CA SER A 895 1.67 2.02 -7.70
C SER A 895 1.61 0.56 -7.23
N GLU A 896 1.00 0.33 -6.07
CA GLU A 896 0.83 -0.99 -5.43
C GLU A 896 -0.13 -1.89 -6.21
N ILE A 897 -1.20 -1.31 -6.76
CA ILE A 897 -2.24 -2.05 -7.48
C ILE A 897 -1.79 -2.38 -8.91
N TYR A 898 -1.02 -1.49 -9.55
CA TYR A 898 -0.63 -1.59 -10.96
C TYR A 898 0.87 -1.86 -11.15
N SER A 899 1.46 -2.66 -10.25
CA SER A 899 2.78 -3.27 -10.52
C SER A 899 2.67 -4.25 -11.69
N LEU A 900 3.73 -4.33 -12.51
CA LEU A 900 3.81 -5.21 -13.67
C LEU A 900 5.03 -6.14 -13.56
N ASP A 901 4.80 -7.42 -13.91
CA ASP A 901 5.83 -8.47 -14.01
C ASP A 901 6.47 -8.54 -15.41
N GLU A 902 6.24 -7.54 -16.26
CA GLU A 902 6.71 -7.49 -17.65
C GLU A 902 7.26 -6.08 -17.96
N PRO A 903 8.25 -5.97 -18.86
CA PRO A 903 8.83 -4.69 -19.22
C PRO A 903 7.84 -3.76 -19.95
N PRO A 904 8.08 -2.44 -19.95
CA PRO A 904 9.25 -1.77 -19.38
C PRO A 904 9.19 -1.68 -17.86
N PHE A 905 10.29 -2.06 -17.22
CA PHE A 905 10.53 -1.78 -15.81
C PHE A 905 11.12 -0.37 -15.65
N PHE A 906 10.92 0.27 -14.51
CA PHE A 906 11.61 1.53 -14.19
C PHE A 906 12.49 1.32 -12.97
N LYS A 907 13.57 0.56 -13.17
CA LYS A 907 14.48 0.17 -12.10
C LYS A 907 15.83 0.81 -12.27
N HIS A 908 16.56 1.00 -11.18
CA HIS A 908 17.89 1.57 -11.24
C HIS A 908 18.77 1.16 -10.05
N PHE A 909 20.06 1.35 -10.22
CA PHE A 909 21.04 1.39 -9.15
C PHE A 909 22.03 2.52 -9.43
N LEU A 910 22.79 2.93 -8.42
CA LEU A 910 23.76 4.00 -8.50
C LEU A 910 25.18 3.46 -8.42
N GLU A 911 26.08 4.11 -9.13
CA GLU A 911 27.51 3.89 -9.09
C GLU A 911 28.19 5.17 -8.61
N PHE A 912 29.07 5.02 -7.62
CA PHE A 912 29.85 6.12 -7.06
C PHE A 912 31.32 5.90 -7.41
N GLU A 913 31.91 6.93 -8.00
CA GLU A 913 33.35 7.03 -8.23
C GLU A 913 33.86 8.26 -7.47
N THR A 914 34.89 8.06 -6.65
CA THR A 914 35.38 9.07 -5.71
C THR A 914 36.84 9.38 -6.01
N SER A 915 37.22 10.63 -5.79
CA SER A 915 38.57 11.13 -5.90
C SER A 915 38.85 12.09 -4.73
N PRO A 916 40.09 12.56 -4.53
CA PRO A 916 40.38 13.53 -3.47
C PRO A 916 39.59 14.85 -3.61
N THR A 917 39.09 15.17 -4.81
CA THR A 917 38.45 16.46 -5.10
C THR A 917 36.95 16.37 -5.36
N GLU A 918 36.44 15.21 -5.75
CA GLU A 918 35.03 15.07 -6.15
C GLU A 918 34.49 13.64 -6.01
N VAL A 919 33.16 13.55 -5.91
CA VAL A 919 32.37 12.32 -6.03
C VAL A 919 31.49 12.41 -7.26
N VAL A 920 31.66 11.51 -8.21
CA VAL A 920 30.82 11.36 -9.40
C VAL A 920 29.80 10.26 -9.16
N VAL A 921 28.53 10.55 -9.45
CA VAL A 921 27.42 9.61 -9.28
C VAL A 921 26.79 9.33 -10.63
N ASN A 922 26.79 8.05 -11.03
CA ASN A 922 26.15 7.56 -12.24
C ASN A 922 24.90 6.75 -11.90
N ILE A 923 23.81 6.97 -12.63
CA ILE A 923 22.61 6.11 -12.56
C ILE A 923 22.68 5.06 -13.67
N HIS A 924 22.39 3.81 -13.32
CA HIS A 924 22.18 2.71 -14.27
C HIS A 924 20.69 2.42 -14.35
N ARG A 925 20.04 2.78 -15.46
CA ARG A 925 18.60 2.58 -15.66
C ARG A 925 18.34 1.25 -16.35
N VAL A 926 17.50 0.42 -15.73
CA VAL A 926 17.15 -0.92 -16.19
C VAL A 926 15.66 -0.99 -16.51
N ARG A 927 15.36 -1.23 -17.79
CA ARG A 927 13.98 -1.37 -18.31
C ARG A 927 13.61 -2.76 -18.79
N GLY A 928 14.60 -3.60 -19.10
CA GLY A 928 14.42 -4.97 -19.58
C GLY A 928 14.10 -5.09 -21.08
N ASP A 929 13.40 -4.11 -21.66
CA ASP A 929 13.14 -3.99 -23.11
C ASP A 929 14.16 -3.10 -23.85
N GLN A 930 15.03 -2.40 -23.11
CA GLN A 930 16.08 -1.54 -23.65
C GLN A 930 17.42 -1.80 -22.94
N PRO A 931 18.57 -1.65 -23.65
CA PRO A 931 19.89 -1.73 -23.01
C PRO A 931 19.99 -0.81 -21.80
N VAL A 932 20.81 -1.20 -20.83
CA VAL A 932 21.05 -0.39 -19.62
C VAL A 932 21.62 0.96 -20.03
N GLU A 933 20.91 2.03 -19.67
CA GLU A 933 21.34 3.41 -19.90
C GLU A 933 22.14 3.88 -18.68
N ILE A 934 23.33 4.42 -18.92
CA ILE A 934 24.21 4.96 -17.87
C ILE A 934 24.32 6.47 -18.08
N GLU A 935 24.00 7.24 -17.04
CA GLU A 935 24.05 8.71 -17.07
C GLU A 935 24.71 9.27 -15.81
N GLU A 936 25.63 10.23 -15.96
CA GLU A 936 26.12 11.03 -14.83
C GLU A 936 24.98 11.92 -14.30
N VAL A 937 24.58 11.68 -13.06
CA VAL A 937 23.49 12.42 -12.40
C VAL A 937 23.97 13.52 -11.49
N ALA A 938 25.14 13.37 -10.87
CA ALA A 938 25.69 14.36 -9.97
C ALA A 938 27.22 14.33 -9.94
N ARG A 939 27.81 15.51 -9.68
CA ARG A 939 29.24 15.71 -9.45
C ARG A 939 29.40 16.59 -8.23
N ILE A 940 29.82 16.00 -7.12
CA ILE A 940 29.87 16.62 -5.80
C ILE A 940 31.30 17.06 -5.52
N SER A 941 31.55 18.36 -5.43
CA SER A 941 32.84 18.94 -5.04
C SER A 941 33.15 18.63 -3.57
N LEU A 942 34.35 18.12 -3.30
CA LEU A 942 34.89 17.91 -1.95
C LEU A 942 35.84 19.05 -1.52
N THR A 943 36.29 19.89 -2.46
CA THR A 943 37.27 20.97 -2.24
C THR A 943 36.69 22.25 -1.64
N ASP A 944 35.41 22.54 -1.84
CA ASP A 944 34.77 23.80 -1.41
C ASP A 944 34.49 23.87 0.11
N MET A 945 34.94 22.86 0.88
CA MET A 945 34.74 22.76 2.33
C MET A 945 35.81 23.48 3.16
N ALA A 946 36.55 24.42 2.56
CA ALA A 946 37.45 25.31 3.29
C ALA A 946 36.62 26.28 4.16
N PRO A 947 37.04 26.57 5.41
CA PRO A 947 36.26 27.43 6.30
C PRO A 947 36.17 28.83 5.69
N HIS A 948 34.95 29.26 5.36
CA HIS A 948 34.67 30.68 5.18
C HIS A 948 35.02 31.40 6.48
N VAL A 949 36.22 31.97 6.54
CA VAL A 949 36.58 33.00 7.51
C VAL A 949 35.70 34.19 7.18
N THR A 950 34.60 34.34 7.91
CA THR A 950 33.83 35.57 7.92
C THR A 950 34.65 36.65 8.60
N ASP A 951 35.50 37.34 7.86
CA ASP A 951 35.90 38.69 8.24
C ASP A 951 34.72 39.62 7.93
N ARG A 952 33.85 39.81 8.92
CA ARG A 952 32.95 40.95 8.96
C ARG A 952 33.46 41.93 10.01
N SER A 953 34.56 42.60 9.70
CA SER A 953 34.91 43.88 10.29
C SER A 953 34.79 45.00 9.24
N GLN A 954 33.56 45.50 9.04
CA GLN A 954 33.38 46.87 8.57
C GLN A 954 32.35 47.60 9.45
N PRO A 955 32.63 48.86 9.86
CA PRO A 955 31.81 49.56 10.84
C PRO A 955 30.52 50.07 10.20
N ARG A 956 29.40 49.96 10.94
CA ARG A 956 28.14 50.64 10.62
C ARG A 956 28.34 52.15 10.74
N GLU A 957 28.29 52.87 9.62
CA GLU A 957 27.96 54.29 9.62
C GLU A 957 26.47 54.45 9.98
N THR A 958 26.23 55.07 11.13
CA THR A 958 24.94 55.61 11.54
C THR A 958 24.57 56.78 10.65
N ARG A 959 23.56 56.61 9.79
CA ARG A 959 22.88 57.72 9.12
C ARG A 959 21.77 58.24 10.03
N THR A 960 22.00 59.44 10.55
CA THR A 960 21.03 60.28 11.27
C THR A 960 19.87 60.65 10.34
N SER A 961 18.67 60.64 10.94
CA SER A 961 17.46 61.24 10.40
C SER A 961 17.63 62.75 10.21
N ASP A 962 17.26 63.26 9.04
CA ASP A 962 16.67 64.59 8.89
C ASP A 962 15.82 64.64 7.61
N MET A 963 14.56 65.07 7.83
CA MET A 963 13.45 65.37 6.91
C MET A 963 12.75 64.22 6.16
#